data_AF-A0A6I5WIK2-F1
#
_entry.id   AF-A0A6I5WIK2-F1
#
_cell.length_a   1.000
_cell.length_b   1.000
_cell.length_c   1.000
_cell.angle_alpha   90.00
_cell.angle_beta   90.00
_cell.angle_gamma   90.00
#
_symmetry.space_group_name_H-M   'P 1'
#
loop_
_entity.id
_entity.type
_entity.pdbx_description
1 polymer ?
#
loop_
_entity_poly.entity_id
_entity_poly.type
_entity_poly.pdbx_seq_one_letter_code
_entity_poly.pdbx_strand_id
1 'polypeptide(L)'
;MPTTEREAVGSGEDAELGPASTAQPAGSETRSVPALRAAPARRGLTLRDGYPQLVAMVHPDLNPALDLTTLSAGNGRKLWWRCPEGPDHEWQAVVGNMTRPGARCPFCASQRVSVTNSLAARYPAVAAQWHPTKNRDLTPDTVVSGSNRTAWWWCDLGPDHEWQAQIASRTTGGNGCPFCANKRVSVTNSLAARYPDVAAQWHLTKNGGLTPGAVVFGSGTVVWWLCDRAPDHEWQVRIVQRTTMGTNCPCCANQKVSFTNSLAALFPEVAAQLDPARNGGITADQVIAGSNKPLWWICDKGPDHTWRVSPNSRTFDKTGCPACASNQVSSTNSLAALFPAVAAQWHPDRNGPLRPDQVTAQSNKLVWWQCAVDPGHDWPASPKSRTRGRTGCPYCANKKVSPTNSLAARFPEIAAQFDPALNDGLTADQIVAGSATPAVWRCDAGTDHVWSTPVCGRTARDAGCPACGGRQLSKTNSLATRYPEIAAQWHPTRNGTRTPADVIGTSSVDRAWWICREGFDHEWETIIRTRTVAGAGCPCCAGLRLSVTNSLQARQPEIAAQWHPTRNGDRTPDQIVAGSGEAVWWKCPEGPDHEWRVSVDKRTSARTGCPACAGWQVSVTNSLANLYPGVAAQLDPALNDGLTADKVVSRSDRTLVWRCPAGSDHIWPAKVYSRTTNGLGCPCCAGMRLSRSNSLAARFPEVAAELDPALNGGCTPDQILAGTHRRFTWRCRTDPAHLWTTSVANRTAGTGHGCPTCAVTGFRPTLPAYLYLLGRTYEGQEQRKIGITNVPAARLKKLRRFGWMLIEISDEMDGGRAYELEQAFLRGLLSRGLRRTRSSLVVDRQDGYTEAWEYGELPIDSLDDAFREIARLLGEDQACEDAGARTGSGA
;
A
#
# COMPACT_ATOMS: atom_id res chain seq x y z
N MET A 1 -40.67 14.34 -10.14
CA MET A 1 -40.46 14.53 -8.69
C MET A 1 -39.26 15.44 -8.55
N PRO A 2 -39.38 16.73 -8.15
CA PRO A 2 -40.34 17.28 -7.20
C PRO A 2 -41.33 18.29 -7.80
N THR A 3 -42.24 18.73 -6.93
CA THR A 3 -43.46 19.52 -7.08
C THR A 3 -43.24 21.04 -7.04
N THR A 4 -43.99 21.80 -7.83
CA THR A 4 -44.33 23.21 -7.57
C THR A 4 -45.79 23.46 -7.91
N GLU A 5 -46.50 24.09 -6.98
CA GLU A 5 -47.94 24.38 -6.99
C GLU A 5 -48.32 25.65 -7.78
N ARG A 6 -49.48 25.55 -8.45
CA ARG A 6 -50.62 26.49 -8.65
C ARG A 6 -50.39 27.97 -8.99
N GLU A 7 -51.01 28.40 -10.10
CA GLU A 7 -52.18 29.31 -10.25
C GLU A 7 -52.14 29.94 -11.68
N ALA A 8 -53.19 30.18 -12.46
CA ALA A 8 -54.63 29.97 -12.42
C ALA A 8 -55.19 30.17 -13.85
N VAL A 9 -56.52 30.11 -13.96
CA VAL A 9 -57.42 30.59 -15.02
C VAL A 9 -57.95 29.51 -15.97
N GLY A 10 -59.19 29.10 -15.67
CA GLY A 10 -60.06 28.34 -16.54
C GLY A 10 -61.10 29.24 -17.22
N SER A 11 -61.67 28.74 -18.32
CA SER A 11 -63.11 28.70 -18.60
C SER A 11 -63.37 28.26 -20.04
N GLY A 12 -64.40 27.44 -20.22
CA GLY A 12 -65.15 27.31 -21.47
C GLY A 12 -64.85 26.06 -22.29
N GLU A 13 -65.46 24.94 -21.93
CA GLU A 13 -65.67 23.80 -22.83
C GLU A 13 -66.79 24.12 -23.84
N ASP A 14 -66.49 23.82 -25.10
CA ASP A 14 -67.38 23.91 -26.25
C ASP A 14 -68.44 22.80 -26.22
N ALA A 15 -69.70 23.19 -26.34
CA ALA A 15 -70.81 22.28 -26.62
C ALA A 15 -71.15 22.33 -28.11
N GLU A 16 -71.05 21.16 -28.73
CA GLU A 16 -71.40 20.85 -30.11
C GLU A 16 -72.85 21.24 -30.46
N LEU A 17 -73.03 21.95 -31.57
CA LEU A 17 -74.31 22.02 -32.28
C LEU A 17 -74.16 21.37 -33.66
N GLY A 18 -74.92 20.29 -33.84
CA GLY A 18 -74.89 19.39 -34.98
C GLY A 18 -75.42 19.98 -36.31
N PRO A 19 -75.29 19.20 -37.40
CA PRO A 19 -75.50 19.67 -38.76
C PRO A 19 -76.99 19.76 -39.12
N ALA A 20 -77.38 20.88 -39.72
CA ALA A 20 -78.71 21.07 -40.28
C ALA A 20 -78.88 20.26 -41.58
N SER A 21 -79.82 19.33 -41.52
CA SER A 21 -80.29 18.48 -42.60
C SER A 21 -80.94 19.27 -43.73
N THR A 22 -80.52 18.95 -44.96
CA THR A 22 -81.18 19.28 -46.22
C THR A 22 -82.56 18.63 -46.31
N ALA A 23 -83.62 19.43 -46.24
CA ALA A 23 -84.96 19.02 -46.64
C ALA A 23 -85.34 19.68 -47.98
N GLN A 24 -85.67 18.83 -48.94
CA GLN A 24 -86.11 19.15 -50.29
C GLN A 24 -87.41 19.99 -50.30
N PRO A 25 -87.67 20.77 -51.37
CA PRO A 25 -88.92 21.48 -51.53
C PRO A 25 -90.07 20.51 -51.80
N ALA A 26 -91.02 20.44 -50.87
CA ALA A 26 -92.29 19.78 -51.08
C ALA A 26 -93.06 20.50 -52.20
N GLY A 27 -93.46 19.72 -53.20
CA GLY A 27 -94.21 20.18 -54.36
C GLY A 27 -95.51 20.86 -53.94
N SER A 28 -95.74 22.06 -54.47
CA SER A 28 -97.08 22.61 -54.52
C SER A 28 -97.87 21.78 -55.55
N GLU A 29 -98.56 20.77 -55.04
CA GLU A 29 -99.59 20.05 -55.77
C GLU A 29 -100.60 21.06 -56.30
N THR A 30 -100.50 21.39 -57.59
CA THR A 30 -101.62 21.87 -58.36
C THR A 30 -102.64 20.74 -58.37
N ARG A 31 -103.53 20.73 -57.37
CA ARG A 31 -104.75 19.94 -57.35
C ARG A 31 -105.50 20.22 -58.64
N SER A 32 -105.26 19.34 -59.60
CA SER A 32 -106.00 19.22 -60.83
C SER A 32 -107.37 18.71 -60.42
N VAL A 33 -108.27 19.64 -60.11
CA VAL A 33 -109.68 19.31 -59.91
C VAL A 33 -110.14 18.69 -61.23
N PRO A 34 -110.68 17.46 -61.24
CA PRO A 34 -111.16 16.86 -62.46
C PRO A 34 -112.22 17.80 -63.05
N ALA A 35 -111.98 18.24 -64.27
CA ALA A 35 -112.97 18.90 -65.08
C ALA A 35 -114.17 17.95 -65.18
N LEU A 36 -115.16 18.16 -64.32
CA LEU A 36 -116.49 17.61 -64.48
C LEU A 36 -116.95 18.06 -65.86
N ARG A 37 -117.05 17.09 -66.76
CA ARG A 37 -117.70 17.23 -68.06
C ARG A 37 -119.12 17.76 -67.83
N ALA A 38 -119.29 19.07 -67.89
CA ALA A 38 -120.59 19.67 -68.08
C ALA A 38 -120.78 19.83 -69.58
N ALA A 39 -121.91 19.29 -70.04
CA ALA A 39 -122.37 19.28 -71.41
C ALA A 39 -122.16 20.65 -72.11
N PRO A 40 -121.90 20.66 -73.43
CA PRO A 40 -121.93 21.91 -74.19
C PRO A 40 -123.22 22.65 -73.84
N ALA A 41 -123.10 23.96 -73.60
CA ALA A 41 -124.19 24.87 -73.29
C ALA A 41 -125.44 24.41 -74.04
N ARG A 42 -126.36 23.74 -73.32
CA ARG A 42 -127.67 23.44 -73.88
C ARG A 42 -128.21 24.81 -74.23
N ARG A 43 -128.42 25.06 -75.53
CA ARG A 43 -129.07 26.28 -76.02
C ARG A 43 -130.29 26.51 -75.10
N GLY A 44 -130.23 27.54 -74.26
CA GLY A 44 -131.29 27.86 -73.30
C GLY A 44 -130.88 28.16 -71.84
N LEU A 45 -129.66 27.89 -71.35
CA LEU A 45 -129.28 28.22 -69.96
C LEU A 45 -128.94 29.71 -69.73
N THR A 46 -129.42 30.25 -68.60
CA THR A 46 -129.20 31.64 -68.14
C THR A 46 -127.89 31.77 -67.35
N LEU A 47 -127.33 32.98 -67.26
CA LEU A 47 -126.11 33.29 -66.50
C LEU A 47 -126.33 33.03 -65.00
N ARG A 48 -127.54 33.33 -64.48
CA ARG A 48 -127.89 33.11 -63.08
C ARG A 48 -127.88 31.63 -62.71
N ASP A 49 -128.48 30.79 -63.55
CA ASP A 49 -128.68 29.38 -63.23
C ASP A 49 -127.43 28.54 -63.54
N GLY A 50 -126.71 28.86 -64.61
CA GLY A 50 -125.52 28.11 -65.02
C GLY A 50 -124.23 28.52 -64.31
N TYR A 51 -124.13 29.77 -63.84
CA TYR A 51 -122.90 30.35 -63.27
C TYR A 51 -123.19 31.30 -62.10
N PRO A 52 -123.83 30.82 -61.00
CA PRO A 52 -124.22 31.67 -59.87
C PRO A 52 -123.04 32.42 -59.23
N GLN A 53 -121.82 31.87 -59.27
CA GLN A 53 -120.60 32.53 -58.79
C GLN A 53 -120.26 33.83 -59.54
N LEU A 54 -120.66 33.94 -60.81
CA LEU A 54 -120.44 35.15 -61.62
C LEU A 54 -121.48 36.22 -61.33
N VAL A 55 -122.66 35.86 -60.81
CA VAL A 55 -123.71 36.82 -60.45
C VAL A 55 -123.23 37.79 -59.38
N ALA A 56 -122.50 37.30 -58.36
CA ALA A 56 -121.91 38.15 -57.32
C ALA A 56 -120.82 39.11 -57.85
N MET A 57 -120.24 38.79 -59.00
CA MET A 57 -119.21 39.61 -59.66
C MET A 57 -119.80 40.60 -60.67
N VAL A 58 -121.08 40.49 -61.02
CA VAL A 58 -121.74 41.53 -61.82
C VAL A 58 -121.81 42.80 -60.98
N HIS A 59 -121.33 43.91 -61.53
CA HIS A 59 -121.35 45.17 -60.82
C HIS A 59 -122.82 45.58 -60.55
N PRO A 60 -123.21 45.88 -59.29
CA PRO A 60 -124.60 46.14 -58.93
C PRO A 60 -125.17 47.37 -59.62
N ASP A 61 -124.38 48.44 -59.72
CA ASP A 61 -124.89 49.75 -60.17
C ASP A 61 -124.56 50.09 -61.64
N LEU A 62 -123.54 49.46 -62.24
CA LEU A 62 -123.02 49.82 -63.56
C LEU A 62 -123.63 49.01 -64.71
N ASN A 63 -124.71 48.26 -64.45
CA ASN A 63 -125.42 47.46 -65.46
C ASN A 63 -126.95 47.68 -65.41
N PRO A 64 -127.47 48.86 -65.80
CA PRO A 64 -128.91 49.17 -65.72
C PRO A 64 -129.76 48.29 -66.65
N ALA A 65 -131.00 48.00 -66.21
CA ALA A 65 -131.99 47.17 -66.90
C ALA A 65 -131.50 45.75 -67.26
N LEU A 66 -130.65 45.18 -66.42
CA LEU A 66 -130.16 43.81 -66.57
C LEU A 66 -131.06 42.83 -65.82
N ASP A 67 -131.81 42.03 -66.57
CA ASP A 67 -132.50 40.87 -66.01
C ASP A 67 -131.65 39.60 -66.18
N LEU A 68 -131.10 39.12 -65.07
CA LEU A 68 -130.25 37.92 -65.03
C LEU A 68 -131.03 36.61 -65.19
N THR A 69 -132.36 36.64 -65.05
CA THR A 69 -133.21 35.44 -65.22
C THR A 69 -133.48 35.12 -66.69
N THR A 70 -133.22 36.06 -67.60
CA THR A 70 -133.36 35.88 -69.05
C THR A 70 -132.02 35.96 -69.80
N LEU A 71 -130.97 36.50 -69.17
CA LEU A 71 -129.65 36.65 -69.79
C LEU A 71 -128.96 35.29 -69.99
N SER A 72 -128.78 34.86 -71.24
CA SER A 72 -128.05 33.63 -71.54
C SER A 72 -126.57 33.67 -71.11
N ALA A 73 -126.03 32.55 -70.61
CA ALA A 73 -124.63 32.45 -70.19
C ALA A 73 -123.59 32.63 -71.33
N GLY A 74 -124.00 32.44 -72.59
CA GLY A 74 -123.16 32.66 -73.78
C GLY A 74 -123.32 34.06 -74.41
N ASN A 75 -123.97 34.99 -73.71
CA ASN A 75 -124.37 36.28 -74.29
C ASN A 75 -123.14 37.16 -74.64
N GLY A 76 -123.21 37.86 -75.78
CA GLY A 76 -122.18 38.77 -76.27
C GLY A 76 -122.17 40.17 -75.61
N ARG A 77 -123.12 40.48 -74.72
CA ARG A 77 -123.23 41.76 -74.02
C ARG A 77 -122.03 41.98 -73.10
N LYS A 78 -121.46 43.19 -73.13
CA LYS A 78 -120.44 43.64 -72.17
C LYS A 78 -121.14 44.12 -70.91
N LEU A 79 -120.71 43.58 -69.77
CA LEU A 79 -121.12 44.05 -68.46
C LEU A 79 -119.91 44.62 -67.71
N TRP A 80 -120.19 45.49 -66.75
CA TRP A 80 -119.26 45.84 -65.70
C TRP A 80 -119.23 44.74 -64.65
N TRP A 81 -118.03 44.38 -64.23
CA TRP A 81 -117.75 43.37 -63.23
C TRP A 81 -116.96 44.02 -62.11
N ARG A 82 -117.22 43.57 -60.89
CA ARG A 82 -116.41 43.91 -59.71
C ARG A 82 -115.96 42.64 -59.02
N CYS A 83 -114.72 42.61 -58.56
CA CYS A 83 -114.20 41.49 -57.77
C CYS A 83 -114.26 41.84 -56.29
N PRO A 84 -114.74 40.95 -55.41
CA PRO A 84 -114.72 41.20 -53.97
C PRO A 84 -113.30 41.26 -53.36
N GLU A 85 -112.29 40.77 -54.07
CA GLU A 85 -110.89 40.70 -53.60
C GLU A 85 -110.17 42.07 -53.59
N GLY A 86 -110.78 43.13 -54.14
CA GLY A 86 -110.22 44.47 -54.09
C GLY A 86 -111.25 45.53 -54.46
N PRO A 87 -111.34 46.65 -53.73
CA PRO A 87 -112.33 47.69 -54.00
C PRO A 87 -112.10 48.39 -55.34
N ASP A 88 -110.87 48.36 -55.87
CA ASP A 88 -110.47 48.91 -57.17
C ASP A 88 -110.54 47.88 -58.31
N HIS A 89 -111.00 46.65 -58.04
CA HIS A 89 -111.04 45.57 -59.02
C HIS A 89 -112.31 45.64 -59.85
N GLU A 90 -112.46 46.71 -60.61
CA GLU A 90 -113.61 46.95 -61.49
C GLU A 90 -113.17 46.89 -62.95
N TRP A 91 -113.88 46.11 -63.78
CA TRP A 91 -113.56 46.00 -65.21
C TRP A 91 -114.79 45.71 -66.06
N GLN A 92 -114.72 46.11 -67.32
CA GLN A 92 -115.75 45.78 -68.30
C GLN A 92 -115.33 44.55 -69.11
N ALA A 93 -116.20 43.54 -69.19
CA ALA A 93 -115.96 42.33 -69.98
C ALA A 93 -117.26 41.75 -70.55
N VAL A 94 -117.13 41.03 -71.67
CA VAL A 94 -118.25 40.30 -72.30
C VAL A 94 -118.69 39.13 -71.42
N VAL A 95 -119.99 38.93 -71.25
CA VAL A 95 -120.59 37.85 -70.45
C VAL A 95 -120.06 36.48 -70.87
N GLY A 96 -120.11 36.17 -72.18
CA GLY A 96 -119.57 34.91 -72.72
C GLY A 96 -118.06 34.72 -72.55
N ASN A 97 -117.28 35.76 -72.22
CA ASN A 97 -115.87 35.61 -71.87
C ASN A 97 -115.68 35.27 -70.39
N MET A 98 -116.56 35.79 -69.52
CA MET A 98 -116.52 35.51 -68.09
C MET A 98 -116.98 34.08 -67.75
N THR A 99 -117.76 33.45 -68.63
CA THR A 99 -118.19 32.05 -68.49
C THR A 99 -117.19 31.04 -69.04
N ARG A 100 -116.07 31.47 -69.64
CA ARG A 100 -115.01 30.56 -70.11
C ARG A 100 -114.21 29.99 -68.93
N PRO A 101 -113.75 28.74 -69.02
CA PRO A 101 -112.83 28.18 -68.03
C PRO A 101 -111.59 29.07 -67.88
N GLY A 102 -111.26 29.47 -66.65
CA GLY A 102 -110.09 30.29 -66.33
C GLY A 102 -110.28 31.81 -66.40
N ALA A 103 -111.48 32.30 -66.75
CA ALA A 103 -111.80 33.73 -66.64
C ALA A 103 -111.85 34.15 -65.16
N ARG A 104 -111.06 35.17 -64.81
CA ARG A 104 -110.89 35.70 -63.45
C ARG A 104 -110.60 37.19 -63.48
N CYS A 105 -110.68 37.85 -62.33
CA CYS A 105 -110.37 39.27 -62.18
C CYS A 105 -108.96 39.59 -62.74
N PRO A 106 -108.82 40.57 -63.66
CA PRO A 106 -107.53 40.92 -64.26
C PRO A 106 -106.53 41.53 -63.26
N PHE A 107 -107.00 42.10 -62.15
CA PHE A 107 -106.15 42.64 -61.09
C PHE A 107 -105.60 41.52 -60.18
N CYS A 108 -106.45 40.61 -59.71
CA CYS A 108 -106.00 39.40 -58.99
C CYS A 108 -105.05 38.55 -59.84
N ALA A 109 -105.32 38.46 -61.14
CA ALA A 109 -104.47 37.77 -62.10
C ALA A 109 -103.16 38.52 -62.43
N SER A 110 -102.89 39.67 -61.79
CA SER A 110 -101.68 40.47 -62.01
C SER A 110 -101.52 40.98 -63.46
N GLN A 111 -102.63 41.04 -64.21
CA GLN A 111 -102.68 41.56 -65.58
C GLN A 111 -102.92 43.08 -65.60
N ARG A 112 -103.45 43.64 -64.52
CA ARG A 112 -103.62 45.08 -64.28
C ARG A 112 -103.09 45.45 -62.89
N VAL A 113 -102.53 46.64 -62.77
CA VAL A 113 -102.04 47.19 -61.49
C VAL A 113 -103.21 47.54 -60.60
N SER A 114 -103.09 47.17 -59.33
CA SER A 114 -103.99 47.49 -58.23
C SER A 114 -103.15 47.86 -57.02
N VAL A 115 -103.75 48.60 -56.10
CA VAL A 115 -103.13 48.93 -54.81
C VAL A 115 -102.71 47.70 -54.01
N THR A 116 -103.26 46.51 -54.31
CA THR A 116 -102.92 45.25 -53.62
C THR A 116 -101.86 44.40 -54.31
N ASN A 117 -101.47 44.72 -55.56
CA ASN A 117 -100.54 43.88 -56.34
C ASN A 117 -99.31 44.63 -56.89
N SER A 118 -99.20 45.94 -56.64
CA SER A 118 -98.06 46.75 -57.08
C SER A 118 -96.74 46.30 -56.45
N LEU A 119 -95.61 46.72 -57.04
CA LEU A 119 -94.28 46.41 -56.51
C LEU A 119 -94.09 47.01 -55.11
N ALA A 120 -94.50 48.27 -54.91
CA ALA A 120 -94.45 48.94 -53.61
C ALA A 120 -95.26 48.20 -52.55
N ALA A 121 -96.49 47.79 -52.88
CA ALA A 121 -97.39 47.14 -51.94
C ALA A 121 -96.90 45.75 -51.52
N ARG A 122 -96.38 44.95 -52.47
CA ARG A 122 -96.02 43.55 -52.19
C ARG A 122 -94.56 43.32 -51.81
N TYR A 123 -93.64 44.18 -52.27
CA TYR A 123 -92.20 44.05 -52.03
C TYR A 123 -91.55 45.41 -51.70
N PRO A 124 -91.88 46.02 -50.55
CA PRO A 124 -91.38 47.36 -50.19
C PRO A 124 -89.85 47.45 -50.13
N ALA A 125 -89.16 46.41 -49.66
CA ALA A 125 -87.69 46.37 -49.62
C ALA A 125 -87.04 46.31 -51.01
N VAL A 126 -87.71 45.68 -51.99
CA VAL A 126 -87.25 45.66 -53.38
C VAL A 126 -87.55 47.00 -54.03
N ALA A 127 -88.74 47.59 -53.77
CA ALA A 127 -89.12 48.91 -54.22
C ALA A 127 -88.17 50.01 -53.72
N ALA A 128 -87.62 49.90 -52.51
CA ALA A 128 -86.60 50.82 -51.99
C ALA A 128 -85.30 50.84 -52.81
N GLN A 129 -85.02 49.76 -53.55
CA GLN A 129 -83.87 49.66 -54.46
C GLN A 129 -84.20 50.14 -55.88
N TRP A 130 -85.36 50.77 -56.08
CA TRP A 130 -85.72 51.38 -57.36
C TRP A 130 -84.80 52.56 -57.63
N HIS A 131 -84.25 52.64 -58.85
CA HIS A 131 -83.36 53.74 -59.16
C HIS A 131 -84.13 55.08 -59.13
N PRO A 132 -83.63 56.12 -58.43
CA PRO A 132 -84.37 57.36 -58.19
C PRO A 132 -84.75 58.14 -59.45
N THR A 133 -83.90 58.14 -60.49
CA THR A 133 -84.11 58.97 -61.70
C THR A 133 -84.17 58.22 -63.04
N LYS A 134 -83.74 56.95 -63.14
CA LYS A 134 -83.55 56.25 -64.43
C LYS A 134 -84.79 55.51 -64.95
N ASN A 135 -85.86 55.42 -64.18
CA ASN A 135 -87.09 54.71 -64.55
C ASN A 135 -88.18 55.58 -65.20
N ARG A 136 -87.89 56.87 -65.45
CA ARG A 136 -88.84 57.83 -66.05
C ARG A 136 -90.16 57.85 -65.27
N ASP A 137 -91.30 57.74 -65.95
CA ASP A 137 -92.65 57.80 -65.36
C ASP A 137 -93.06 56.54 -64.60
N LEU A 138 -92.22 55.49 -64.58
CA LEU A 138 -92.52 54.26 -63.84
C LEU A 138 -92.13 54.40 -62.37
N THR A 139 -93.13 54.32 -61.52
CA THR A 139 -92.97 54.21 -60.07
C THR A 139 -93.27 52.78 -59.60
N PRO A 140 -92.72 52.35 -58.45
CA PRO A 140 -93.07 51.06 -57.85
C PRO A 140 -94.57 50.81 -57.63
N ASP A 141 -95.38 51.86 -57.47
CA ASP A 141 -96.84 51.76 -57.33
C ASP A 141 -97.56 51.51 -58.66
N THR A 142 -96.96 51.92 -59.79
CA THR A 142 -97.56 51.85 -61.14
C THR A 142 -97.18 50.58 -61.92
N VAL A 143 -96.52 49.63 -61.27
CA VAL A 143 -96.07 48.37 -61.88
C VAL A 143 -96.46 47.18 -61.02
N VAL A 144 -96.88 46.09 -61.66
CA VAL A 144 -97.21 44.85 -60.95
C VAL A 144 -95.91 44.17 -60.50
N SER A 145 -95.87 43.70 -59.26
CA SER A 145 -94.69 43.07 -58.65
C SER A 145 -94.11 41.87 -59.42
N GLY A 146 -94.92 41.14 -60.19
CA GLY A 146 -94.47 40.01 -61.03
C GLY A 146 -94.18 40.36 -62.49
N SER A 147 -93.98 41.64 -62.83
CA SER A 147 -93.86 42.08 -64.22
C SER A 147 -92.53 41.70 -64.87
N ASN A 148 -92.55 41.31 -66.14
CA ASN A 148 -91.34 41.10 -66.95
C ASN A 148 -90.73 42.41 -67.49
N ARG A 149 -91.25 43.58 -67.11
CA ARG A 149 -90.67 44.87 -67.47
C ARG A 149 -89.29 45.02 -66.83
N THR A 150 -88.34 45.53 -67.61
CA THR A 150 -86.99 45.86 -67.12
C THR A 150 -87.01 47.24 -66.50
N ALA A 151 -86.45 47.35 -65.30
CA ALA A 151 -86.27 48.60 -64.57
C ALA A 151 -84.80 48.76 -64.17
N TRP A 152 -84.40 50.00 -63.94
CA TRP A 152 -83.15 50.37 -63.30
C TRP A 152 -83.29 50.25 -61.79
N TRP A 153 -82.27 49.68 -61.17
CA TRP A 153 -82.16 49.46 -59.73
C TRP A 153 -80.87 50.07 -59.22
N TRP A 154 -80.86 50.40 -57.95
CA TRP A 154 -79.72 50.94 -57.24
C TRP A 154 -79.65 50.32 -55.84
N CYS A 155 -78.43 50.06 -55.36
CA CYS A 155 -78.16 49.57 -54.02
C CYS A 155 -77.29 50.60 -53.29
N ASP A 156 -77.68 50.91 -52.05
CA ASP A 156 -76.99 51.84 -51.15
C ASP A 156 -75.62 51.36 -50.65
N LEU A 157 -75.32 50.06 -50.78
CA LEU A 157 -74.04 49.46 -50.39
C LEU A 157 -72.86 49.86 -51.29
N GLY A 158 -73.11 50.51 -52.42
CA GLY A 158 -72.05 51.02 -53.28
C GLY A 158 -72.56 52.15 -54.20
N PRO A 159 -71.82 53.26 -54.34
CA PRO A 159 -72.25 54.37 -55.17
C PRO A 159 -72.36 54.00 -56.66
N ASP A 160 -71.64 52.96 -57.10
CA ASP A 160 -71.62 52.41 -58.46
C ASP A 160 -72.55 51.19 -58.64
N HIS A 161 -73.32 50.81 -57.60
CA HIS A 161 -74.20 49.63 -57.65
C HIS A 161 -75.52 49.94 -58.33
N GLU A 162 -75.46 50.32 -59.60
CA GLU A 162 -76.63 50.50 -60.45
C GLU A 162 -76.70 49.43 -61.54
N TRP A 163 -77.89 48.86 -61.76
CA TRP A 163 -78.06 47.81 -62.77
C TRP A 163 -79.49 47.77 -63.32
N GLN A 164 -79.63 47.19 -64.51
CA GLN A 164 -80.94 46.86 -65.09
C GLN A 164 -81.32 45.41 -64.78
N ALA A 165 -82.56 45.18 -64.36
CA ALA A 165 -83.13 43.85 -64.20
C ALA A 165 -84.65 43.87 -64.36
N GLN A 166 -85.23 42.73 -64.73
CA GLN A 166 -86.68 42.56 -64.76
C GLN A 166 -87.26 42.59 -63.34
N ILE A 167 -88.44 43.21 -63.18
CA ILE A 167 -89.12 43.30 -61.88
C ILE A 167 -89.40 41.90 -61.31
N ALA A 168 -89.90 40.97 -62.14
CA ALA A 168 -90.12 39.57 -61.76
C ALA A 168 -88.83 38.88 -61.27
N SER A 169 -87.68 39.14 -61.89
CA SER A 169 -86.40 38.54 -61.45
C SER A 169 -85.99 39.00 -60.04
N ARG A 170 -86.41 40.19 -59.64
CA ARG A 170 -86.08 40.82 -58.35
C ARG A 170 -87.04 40.42 -57.24
N THR A 171 -88.28 40.09 -57.61
CA THR A 171 -89.35 39.73 -56.68
C THR A 171 -89.50 38.21 -56.61
N THR A 172 -90.11 37.59 -57.61
CA THR A 172 -90.36 36.13 -57.65
C THR A 172 -89.08 35.33 -57.92
N GLY A 173 -88.11 35.92 -58.61
CA GLY A 173 -86.80 35.30 -58.87
C GLY A 173 -85.73 35.50 -57.78
N GLY A 174 -85.97 36.39 -56.80
CA GLY A 174 -85.08 36.60 -55.64
C GLY A 174 -83.67 37.13 -55.95
N ASN A 175 -83.38 37.62 -57.17
CA ASN A 175 -82.03 38.09 -57.52
C ASN A 175 -81.72 39.45 -56.88
N GLY A 176 -80.66 39.52 -56.05
CA GLY A 176 -80.16 40.75 -55.41
C GLY A 176 -79.24 41.62 -56.30
N CYS A 177 -78.51 42.54 -55.67
CA CYS A 177 -77.51 43.38 -56.34
C CYS A 177 -76.37 42.52 -56.92
N PRO A 178 -76.04 42.62 -58.22
CA PRO A 178 -75.00 41.80 -58.84
C PRO A 178 -73.58 42.14 -58.36
N PHE A 179 -73.34 43.36 -57.85
CA PHE A 179 -72.05 43.76 -57.31
C PHE A 179 -71.83 43.19 -55.91
N CYS A 180 -72.81 43.32 -55.00
CA CYS A 180 -72.75 42.70 -53.67
C CYS A 180 -72.62 41.17 -53.74
N ALA A 181 -73.21 40.54 -54.76
CA ALA A 181 -73.09 39.11 -55.02
C ALA A 181 -71.80 38.69 -55.75
N ASN A 182 -70.83 39.61 -55.94
CA ASN A 182 -69.58 39.38 -56.68
C ASN A 182 -69.77 38.87 -58.12
N LYS A 183 -70.91 39.15 -58.75
CA LYS A 183 -71.17 38.81 -60.16
C LYS A 183 -70.66 39.89 -61.12
N ARG A 184 -70.44 41.11 -60.63
CA ARG A 184 -69.87 42.25 -61.37
C ARG A 184 -68.83 42.97 -60.52
N VAL A 185 -67.78 43.48 -61.16
CA VAL A 185 -66.73 44.26 -60.50
C VAL A 185 -67.22 45.64 -60.12
N SER A 186 -66.82 46.09 -58.94
CA SER A 186 -67.11 47.39 -58.34
C SER A 186 -65.89 47.83 -57.53
N VAL A 187 -65.80 49.12 -57.27
CA VAL A 187 -64.79 49.67 -56.35
C VAL A 187 -64.86 49.07 -54.94
N THR A 188 -66.00 48.48 -54.54
CA THR A 188 -66.17 47.88 -53.21
C THR A 188 -65.85 46.38 -53.13
N ASN A 189 -65.70 45.69 -54.27
CA ASN A 189 -65.51 44.23 -54.31
C ASN A 189 -64.37 43.74 -55.23
N SER A 190 -63.60 44.65 -55.83
CA SER A 190 -62.41 44.27 -56.60
C SER A 190 -61.36 43.60 -55.70
N LEU A 191 -60.49 42.78 -56.30
CA LEU A 191 -59.38 42.16 -55.57
C LEU A 191 -58.46 43.22 -54.95
N ALA A 192 -58.15 44.28 -55.70
CA ALA A 192 -57.34 45.41 -55.20
C ALA A 192 -57.97 46.10 -53.98
N ALA A 193 -59.30 46.26 -53.96
CA ALA A 193 -59.99 46.97 -52.89
C ALA A 193 -60.13 46.13 -51.61
N ARG A 194 -60.33 44.81 -51.73
CA ARG A 194 -60.62 43.93 -50.58
C ARG A 194 -59.41 43.16 -50.05
N TYR A 195 -58.42 42.88 -50.90
CA TYR A 195 -57.23 42.09 -50.54
C TYR A 195 -55.97 42.72 -51.14
N PRO A 196 -55.54 43.90 -50.66
CA PRO A 196 -54.37 44.62 -51.20
C PRO A 196 -53.08 43.79 -51.12
N ASP A 197 -52.87 43.02 -50.05
CA ASP A 197 -51.67 42.18 -49.89
C ASP A 197 -51.63 41.02 -50.89
N VAL A 198 -52.79 40.44 -51.19
CA VAL A 198 -52.91 39.40 -52.22
C VAL A 198 -52.70 40.02 -53.60
N ALA A 199 -53.28 41.20 -53.85
CA ALA A 199 -53.10 41.96 -55.09
C ALA A 199 -51.63 42.35 -55.33
N ALA A 200 -50.85 42.62 -54.27
CA ALA A 200 -49.42 42.91 -54.38
C ALA A 200 -48.61 41.71 -54.93
N GLN A 201 -49.12 40.49 -54.77
CA GLN A 201 -48.50 39.26 -55.30
C GLN A 201 -48.99 38.94 -56.72
N TRP A 202 -49.64 39.87 -57.41
CA TRP A 202 -50.09 39.69 -58.79
C TRP A 202 -48.90 39.67 -59.75
N HIS A 203 -48.86 38.69 -60.64
CA HIS A 203 -47.80 38.65 -61.64
C HIS A 203 -48.03 39.72 -62.71
N LEU A 204 -47.09 40.67 -62.84
CA LEU A 204 -47.26 41.88 -63.68
C LEU A 204 -47.39 41.58 -65.18
N THR A 205 -46.64 40.62 -65.71
CA THR A 205 -46.56 40.38 -67.17
C THR A 205 -47.32 39.15 -67.67
N LYS A 206 -47.66 38.18 -66.81
CA LYS A 206 -48.24 36.89 -67.22
C LYS A 206 -49.77 36.83 -67.22
N ASN A 207 -50.45 37.89 -66.78
CA ASN A 207 -51.91 37.93 -66.67
C ASN A 207 -52.61 38.65 -67.84
N GLY A 208 -51.93 38.80 -68.99
CA GLY A 208 -52.56 39.24 -70.24
C GLY A 208 -53.28 40.60 -70.16
N GLY A 209 -52.77 41.53 -69.35
CA GLY A 209 -53.37 42.86 -69.15
C GLY A 209 -54.48 42.94 -68.10
N LEU A 210 -54.90 41.82 -67.49
CA LEU A 210 -55.81 41.84 -66.35
C LEU A 210 -55.12 42.46 -65.14
N THR A 211 -55.80 43.39 -64.47
CA THR A 211 -55.33 44.04 -63.24
C THR A 211 -56.16 43.57 -62.04
N PRO A 212 -55.60 43.61 -60.81
CA PRO A 212 -56.36 43.30 -59.59
C PRO A 212 -57.61 44.18 -59.38
N GLY A 213 -57.66 45.38 -59.96
CA GLY A 213 -58.85 46.26 -59.90
C GLY A 213 -59.97 45.83 -60.85
N ALA A 214 -59.67 45.06 -61.90
CA ALA A 214 -60.63 44.66 -62.93
C ALA A 214 -61.35 43.33 -62.63
N VAL A 215 -61.05 42.70 -61.50
CA VAL A 215 -61.58 41.37 -61.11
C VAL A 215 -62.14 41.41 -59.70
N VAL A 216 -63.20 40.65 -59.45
CA VAL A 216 -63.77 40.48 -58.10
C VAL A 216 -62.93 39.51 -57.26
N PHE A 217 -62.83 39.75 -55.96
CA PHE A 217 -62.02 38.90 -55.06
C PHE A 217 -62.51 37.45 -54.95
N GLY A 218 -63.80 37.20 -55.23
CA GLY A 218 -64.42 35.87 -55.22
C GLY A 218 -64.36 35.14 -56.57
N SER A 219 -63.60 35.64 -57.55
CA SER A 219 -63.59 35.10 -58.91
C SER A 219 -62.94 33.71 -58.99
N GLY A 220 -63.51 32.85 -59.84
CA GLY A 220 -62.94 31.56 -60.23
C GLY A 220 -61.83 31.66 -61.29
N THR A 221 -61.49 32.87 -61.77
CA THR A 221 -60.43 33.08 -62.77
C THR A 221 -59.07 32.59 -62.25
N VAL A 222 -58.37 31.78 -63.04
CA VAL A 222 -56.98 31.36 -62.77
C VAL A 222 -56.03 32.42 -63.28
N VAL A 223 -55.13 32.87 -62.42
CA VAL A 223 -54.13 33.90 -62.73
C VAL A 223 -52.78 33.50 -62.17
N TRP A 224 -51.72 34.10 -62.73
CA TRP A 224 -50.35 33.98 -62.23
C TRP A 224 -50.12 34.89 -61.04
N TRP A 225 -49.42 34.35 -60.05
CA TRP A 225 -48.97 35.01 -58.84
C TRP A 225 -47.45 34.96 -58.77
N LEU A 226 -46.86 35.94 -58.10
CA LEU A 226 -45.44 36.05 -57.82
C LEU A 226 -45.26 36.29 -56.31
N CYS A 227 -44.48 35.45 -55.65
CA CYS A 227 -44.19 35.63 -54.23
C CYS A 227 -43.18 36.76 -54.07
N ASP A 228 -43.36 37.53 -53.00
CA ASP A 228 -42.40 38.53 -52.52
C ASP A 228 -41.08 37.93 -52.03
N ARG A 229 -41.04 36.62 -51.71
CA ARG A 229 -39.86 35.95 -51.13
C ARG A 229 -38.76 35.64 -52.14
N ALA A 230 -39.12 35.31 -53.38
CA ALA A 230 -38.15 35.00 -54.43
C ALA A 230 -38.77 35.11 -55.83
N PRO A 231 -38.00 35.54 -56.84
CA PRO A 231 -38.53 35.77 -58.18
C PRO A 231 -38.90 34.49 -58.94
N ASP A 232 -38.42 33.31 -58.53
CA ASP A 232 -38.77 32.01 -59.11
C ASP A 232 -40.03 31.40 -58.47
N HIS A 233 -40.58 32.03 -57.42
CA HIS A 233 -41.81 31.62 -56.75
C HIS A 233 -43.03 32.13 -57.52
N GLU A 234 -43.18 31.62 -58.73
CA GLU A 234 -44.33 31.87 -59.57
C GLU A 234 -45.26 30.65 -59.64
N TRP A 235 -46.56 30.91 -59.55
CA TRP A 235 -47.58 29.86 -59.62
C TRP A 235 -48.91 30.36 -60.18
N GLN A 236 -49.73 29.44 -60.69
CA GLN A 236 -51.08 29.72 -61.14
C GLN A 236 -52.10 29.11 -60.21
N VAL A 237 -53.07 29.91 -59.76
CA VAL A 237 -54.19 29.42 -58.96
C VAL A 237 -55.37 30.40 -59.09
N ARG A 238 -56.59 29.96 -58.72
CA ARG A 238 -57.79 30.82 -58.79
C ARG A 238 -57.71 31.98 -57.81
N ILE A 239 -58.30 33.13 -58.17
CA ILE A 239 -58.38 34.29 -57.27
C ILE A 239 -59.07 33.95 -55.95
N VAL A 240 -60.22 33.28 -56.00
CA VAL A 240 -60.94 32.82 -54.79
C VAL A 240 -60.09 31.92 -53.88
N GLN A 241 -59.15 31.15 -54.45
CA GLN A 241 -58.27 30.30 -53.66
C GLN A 241 -57.22 31.10 -52.88
N ARG A 242 -56.80 32.26 -53.38
CA ARG A 242 -55.88 33.17 -52.67
C ARG A 242 -56.57 34.05 -51.63
N THR A 243 -57.86 34.31 -51.80
CA THR A 243 -58.60 35.28 -50.96
C THR A 243 -59.36 34.59 -49.84
N THR A 244 -60.32 33.73 -50.16
CA THR A 244 -61.21 33.11 -49.16
C THR A 244 -60.82 31.69 -48.78
N MET A 245 -60.03 30.97 -49.61
CA MET A 245 -59.58 29.60 -49.31
C MET A 245 -58.12 29.50 -48.80
N GLY A 246 -57.37 30.60 -48.74
CA GLY A 246 -56.07 30.66 -48.06
C GLY A 246 -54.89 29.91 -48.71
N THR A 247 -54.92 29.63 -50.01
CA THR A 247 -53.79 29.00 -50.72
C THR A 247 -52.62 29.99 -50.88
N ASN A 248 -51.44 29.62 -50.40
CA ASN A 248 -50.22 30.44 -50.46
C ASN A 248 -49.19 29.89 -51.45
N CYS A 249 -48.02 30.53 -51.54
CA CYS A 249 -46.94 30.13 -52.44
C CYS A 249 -46.50 28.66 -52.21
N PRO A 250 -46.51 27.79 -53.24
CA PRO A 250 -46.16 26.37 -53.10
C PRO A 250 -44.66 26.13 -52.84
N CYS A 251 -43.77 27.06 -53.22
CA CYS A 251 -42.34 26.96 -52.92
C CYS A 251 -42.08 27.19 -51.42
N CYS A 252 -42.59 28.29 -50.85
CA CYS A 252 -42.57 28.57 -49.41
C CYS A 252 -43.20 27.46 -48.56
N ALA A 253 -44.26 26.81 -49.07
CA ALA A 253 -44.92 25.70 -48.41
C ALA A 253 -44.22 24.34 -48.61
N ASN A 254 -43.03 24.29 -49.23
CA ASN A 254 -42.28 23.05 -49.52
C ASN A 254 -43.05 22.03 -50.37
N GLN A 255 -43.96 22.50 -51.22
CA GLN A 255 -44.75 21.67 -52.15
C GLN A 255 -44.16 21.65 -53.57
N LYS A 256 -43.41 22.70 -53.94
CA LYS A 256 -42.71 22.83 -55.24
C LYS A 256 -41.23 23.16 -54.99
N VAL A 257 -40.33 22.54 -55.75
CA VAL A 257 -38.89 22.82 -55.64
C VAL A 257 -38.55 24.19 -56.22
N SER A 258 -37.64 24.88 -55.55
CA SER A 258 -37.12 26.21 -55.86
C SER A 258 -35.67 26.26 -55.41
N PHE A 259 -34.88 27.18 -55.98
CA PHE A 259 -33.52 27.38 -55.50
C PHE A 259 -33.49 27.76 -54.01
N THR A 260 -34.54 28.37 -53.44
CA THR A 260 -34.56 28.76 -52.03
C THR A 260 -34.93 27.63 -51.06
N ASN A 261 -35.43 26.49 -51.54
CA ASN A 261 -35.85 25.36 -50.70
C ASN A 261 -35.24 24.01 -51.09
N SER A 262 -34.40 24.00 -52.14
CA SER A 262 -33.70 22.80 -52.59
C SER A 262 -32.67 22.32 -51.56
N LEU A 263 -32.41 21.02 -51.54
CA LEU A 263 -31.44 20.37 -50.67
C LEU A 263 -30.03 20.89 -50.98
N ALA A 264 -29.70 21.09 -52.25
CA ALA A 264 -28.42 21.65 -52.68
C ALA A 264 -28.16 23.06 -52.12
N ALA A 265 -29.18 23.92 -52.13
CA ALA A 265 -29.03 25.30 -51.68
C ALA A 265 -29.03 25.44 -50.15
N LEU A 266 -29.87 24.68 -49.45
CA LEU A 266 -30.02 24.81 -48.00
C LEU A 266 -29.03 23.94 -47.20
N PHE A 267 -28.63 22.78 -47.73
CA PHE A 267 -27.82 21.79 -47.01
C PHE A 267 -26.78 21.12 -47.92
N PRO A 268 -25.75 21.86 -48.38
CA PRO A 268 -24.76 21.34 -49.34
C PRO A 268 -23.99 20.10 -48.85
N GLU A 269 -23.70 20.00 -47.56
CA GLU A 269 -23.01 18.83 -46.98
C GLU A 269 -23.89 17.57 -46.97
N VAL A 270 -25.21 17.74 -46.78
CA VAL A 270 -26.18 16.64 -46.86
C VAL A 270 -26.40 16.26 -48.32
N ALA A 271 -26.49 17.26 -49.21
CA ALA A 271 -26.61 17.07 -50.65
C ALA A 271 -25.47 16.21 -51.23
N ALA A 272 -24.23 16.40 -50.75
CA ALA A 272 -23.08 15.59 -51.16
C ALA A 272 -23.20 14.09 -50.83
N GLN A 273 -24.09 13.72 -49.90
CA GLN A 273 -24.33 12.34 -49.49
C GLN A 273 -25.56 11.72 -50.19
N LEU A 274 -26.27 12.47 -51.04
CA LEU A 274 -27.34 11.91 -51.86
C LEU A 274 -26.72 10.93 -52.86
N ASP A 275 -27.33 9.77 -53.07
CA ASP A 275 -26.87 8.80 -54.07
C ASP A 275 -27.72 8.94 -55.36
N PRO A 276 -27.24 9.64 -56.41
CA PRO A 276 -28.06 9.85 -57.61
C PRO A 276 -28.26 8.54 -58.38
N ALA A 277 -27.27 7.64 -58.37
CA ALA A 277 -27.35 6.38 -59.10
C ALA A 277 -28.50 5.50 -58.60
N ARG A 278 -28.69 5.41 -57.27
CA ARG A 278 -29.81 4.66 -56.67
C ARG A 278 -31.13 5.41 -56.67
N ASN A 279 -31.12 6.73 -56.84
CA ASN A 279 -32.32 7.55 -56.93
C ASN A 279 -32.76 7.85 -58.38
N GLY A 280 -32.25 7.11 -59.37
CA GLY A 280 -32.66 7.27 -60.77
C GLY A 280 -32.21 8.58 -61.40
N GLY A 281 -31.04 9.10 -61.00
CA GLY A 281 -30.44 10.33 -61.52
C GLY A 281 -30.91 11.63 -60.86
N ILE A 282 -31.77 11.56 -59.83
CA ILE A 282 -32.22 12.76 -59.10
C ILE A 282 -31.03 13.47 -58.46
N THR A 283 -30.87 14.75 -58.78
CA THR A 283 -29.84 15.63 -58.21
C THR A 283 -30.39 16.44 -57.03
N ALA A 284 -29.52 16.94 -56.15
CA ALA A 284 -29.93 17.60 -54.92
C ALA A 284 -30.66 18.95 -55.12
N ASP A 285 -30.47 19.62 -56.26
CA ASP A 285 -31.22 20.82 -56.65
C ASP A 285 -32.69 20.52 -56.99
N GLN A 286 -33.01 19.26 -57.33
CA GLN A 286 -34.36 18.79 -57.64
C GLN A 286 -35.10 18.26 -56.41
N VAL A 287 -34.47 18.27 -55.24
CA VAL A 287 -35.01 17.71 -53.99
C VAL A 287 -35.34 18.84 -53.03
N ILE A 288 -36.57 18.88 -52.52
CA ILE A 288 -36.95 19.81 -51.44
C ILE A 288 -36.31 19.32 -50.13
N ALA A 289 -35.61 20.20 -49.40
CA ALA A 289 -34.88 19.83 -48.20
C ALA A 289 -35.77 19.23 -47.08
N GLY A 290 -37.01 19.69 -46.97
CA GLY A 290 -38.03 19.19 -46.04
C GLY A 290 -38.93 18.08 -46.62
N SER A 291 -38.56 17.46 -47.74
CA SER A 291 -39.37 16.38 -48.32
C SER A 291 -39.37 15.14 -47.43
N ASN A 292 -40.53 14.51 -47.27
CA ASN A 292 -40.70 13.24 -46.57
C ASN A 292 -40.55 12.01 -47.49
N LYS A 293 -40.29 12.19 -48.79
CA LYS A 293 -40.09 11.08 -49.73
C LYS A 293 -38.72 10.42 -49.47
N PRO A 294 -38.64 9.12 -49.12
CA PRO A 294 -37.36 8.48 -48.84
C PRO A 294 -36.48 8.37 -50.09
N LEU A 295 -35.23 8.84 -49.97
CA LEU A 295 -34.18 8.76 -50.97
C LEU A 295 -33.02 7.92 -50.44
N TRP A 296 -32.21 7.40 -51.35
CA TRP A 296 -30.97 6.70 -51.05
C TRP A 296 -29.83 7.68 -50.79
N TRP A 297 -29.02 7.36 -49.80
CA TRP A 297 -27.85 8.12 -49.37
C TRP A 297 -26.64 7.21 -49.29
N ILE A 298 -25.46 7.79 -49.45
CA ILE A 298 -24.16 7.13 -49.37
C ILE A 298 -23.21 7.94 -48.47
N CYS A 299 -22.42 7.25 -47.65
CA CYS A 299 -21.43 7.87 -46.78
C CYS A 299 -20.07 7.87 -47.46
N ASP A 300 -19.28 8.91 -47.22
CA ASP A 300 -17.87 8.99 -47.62
C ASP A 300 -16.97 7.94 -46.94
N LYS A 301 -17.39 7.38 -45.81
CA LYS A 301 -16.62 6.39 -45.02
C LYS A 301 -16.63 4.98 -45.59
N GLY A 302 -17.53 4.66 -46.51
CA GLY A 302 -17.58 3.33 -47.11
C GLY A 302 -18.60 3.22 -48.23
N PRO A 303 -18.28 2.56 -49.35
CA PRO A 303 -19.20 2.41 -50.47
C PRO A 303 -20.41 1.51 -50.13
N ASP A 304 -20.32 0.69 -49.09
CA ASP A 304 -21.42 -0.13 -48.56
C ASP A 304 -22.26 0.60 -47.51
N HIS A 305 -21.86 1.81 -47.08
CA HIS A 305 -22.60 2.67 -46.15
C HIS A 305 -23.75 3.36 -46.87
N THR A 306 -24.71 2.57 -47.31
CA THR A 306 -25.88 3.04 -48.06
C THR A 306 -27.16 2.83 -47.27
N TRP A 307 -28.01 3.85 -47.22
CA TRP A 307 -29.25 3.81 -46.45
C TRP A 307 -30.35 4.63 -47.10
N ARG A 308 -31.62 4.34 -46.76
CA ARG A 308 -32.79 4.96 -47.37
C ARG A 308 -33.65 5.66 -46.31
N VAL A 309 -33.67 6.99 -46.35
CA VAL A 309 -34.45 7.86 -45.45
C VAL A 309 -34.86 9.14 -46.17
N SER A 310 -35.79 9.91 -45.63
CA SER A 310 -36.24 11.17 -46.26
C SER A 310 -35.19 12.30 -46.11
N PRO A 311 -35.16 13.27 -47.05
CA PRO A 311 -34.41 14.51 -46.89
C PRO A 311 -34.72 15.23 -45.57
N ASN A 312 -36.00 15.30 -45.17
CA ASN A 312 -36.42 15.91 -43.91
C ASN A 312 -35.68 15.32 -42.70
N SER A 313 -35.53 14.00 -42.65
CA SER A 313 -34.81 13.35 -41.55
C SER A 313 -33.30 13.56 -41.59
N ARG A 314 -32.72 13.82 -42.77
CA ARG A 314 -31.30 14.15 -42.88
C ARG A 314 -31.00 15.58 -42.47
N THR A 315 -31.89 16.51 -42.80
CA THR A 315 -31.69 17.96 -42.63
C THR A 315 -32.15 18.45 -41.27
N PHE A 316 -33.42 18.20 -40.91
CA PHE A 316 -34.03 18.72 -39.69
C PHE A 316 -33.89 17.75 -38.51
N ASP A 317 -34.10 16.44 -38.72
CA ASP A 317 -33.87 15.44 -37.65
C ASP A 317 -32.38 15.08 -37.47
N LYS A 318 -31.52 15.55 -38.39
CA LYS A 318 -30.05 15.37 -38.37
C LYS A 318 -29.61 13.91 -38.27
N THR A 319 -30.36 12.99 -38.88
CA THR A 319 -29.97 11.59 -38.95
C THR A 319 -28.73 11.39 -39.83
N GLY A 320 -27.78 10.61 -39.35
CA GLY A 320 -26.51 10.30 -40.03
C GLY A 320 -26.46 8.89 -40.62
N CYS A 321 -25.27 8.48 -41.04
CA CYS A 321 -25.04 7.13 -41.56
C CYS A 321 -25.25 6.06 -40.46
N PRO A 322 -26.16 5.09 -40.65
CA PRO A 322 -26.43 4.05 -39.67
C PRO A 322 -25.26 3.05 -39.49
N ALA A 323 -24.44 2.85 -40.53
CA ALA A 323 -23.24 2.02 -40.43
C ALA A 323 -22.17 2.70 -39.55
N CYS A 324 -21.91 3.99 -39.74
CA CYS A 324 -21.04 4.77 -38.86
C CYS A 324 -21.55 4.78 -37.41
N ALA A 325 -22.87 4.87 -37.21
CA ALA A 325 -23.51 4.79 -35.90
C ALA A 325 -23.57 3.36 -35.32
N SER A 326 -23.04 2.35 -36.01
CA SER A 326 -23.09 0.93 -35.62
C SER A 326 -24.51 0.33 -35.48
N ASN A 327 -25.51 0.98 -36.06
CA ASN A 327 -26.90 0.52 -36.13
C ASN A 327 -27.18 -0.38 -37.34
N GLN A 328 -26.25 -0.42 -38.31
CA GLN A 328 -26.27 -1.31 -39.46
C GLN A 328 -24.90 -1.98 -39.60
N VAL A 329 -24.87 -3.28 -39.91
CA VAL A 329 -23.62 -4.00 -40.18
C VAL A 329 -23.06 -3.62 -41.54
N SER A 330 -21.75 -3.43 -41.60
CA SER A 330 -20.96 -3.09 -42.77
C SER A 330 -19.64 -3.85 -42.71
N SER A 331 -19.03 -4.02 -43.87
CA SER A 331 -17.68 -4.58 -44.00
C SER A 331 -16.63 -3.84 -43.16
N THR A 332 -16.86 -2.58 -42.80
CA THR A 332 -15.90 -1.76 -42.03
C THR A 332 -16.21 -1.68 -40.52
N ASN A 333 -17.35 -2.20 -40.06
CA ASN A 333 -17.75 -2.09 -38.64
C ASN A 333 -18.15 -3.42 -37.97
N SER A 334 -18.12 -4.52 -38.72
CA SER A 334 -18.43 -5.85 -38.20
C SER A 334 -17.44 -6.26 -37.10
N LEU A 335 -17.85 -7.18 -36.23
CA LEU A 335 -16.96 -7.71 -35.20
C LEU A 335 -15.74 -8.40 -35.82
N ALA A 336 -15.94 -9.15 -36.91
CA ALA A 336 -14.85 -9.81 -37.63
C ALA A 336 -13.82 -8.80 -38.18
N ALA A 337 -14.29 -7.69 -38.74
CA ALA A 337 -13.43 -6.67 -39.34
C ALA A 337 -12.65 -5.87 -38.28
N LEU A 338 -13.31 -5.45 -37.20
CA LEU A 338 -12.69 -4.59 -36.19
C LEU A 338 -11.92 -5.35 -35.10
N PHE A 339 -12.33 -6.57 -34.75
CA PHE A 339 -11.78 -7.32 -33.62
C PHE A 339 -11.58 -8.81 -33.96
N PRO A 340 -10.69 -9.16 -34.90
CA PRO A 340 -10.49 -10.54 -35.35
C PRO A 340 -10.13 -11.52 -34.23
N ALA A 341 -9.32 -11.09 -33.24
CA ALA A 341 -8.96 -11.93 -32.09
C ALA A 341 -10.15 -12.21 -31.14
N VAL A 342 -11.11 -11.29 -31.07
CA VAL A 342 -12.36 -11.51 -30.32
C VAL A 342 -13.29 -12.40 -31.14
N ALA A 343 -13.42 -12.14 -32.45
CA ALA A 343 -14.20 -12.98 -33.36
C ALA A 343 -13.71 -14.44 -33.40
N ALA A 344 -12.41 -14.70 -33.22
CA ALA A 344 -11.85 -16.05 -33.12
C ALA A 344 -12.36 -16.83 -31.88
N GLN A 345 -12.90 -16.14 -30.88
CA GLN A 345 -13.51 -16.76 -29.68
C GLN A 345 -15.02 -16.96 -29.84
N TRP A 346 -15.57 -16.72 -31.04
CA TRP A 346 -16.97 -17.02 -31.32
C TRP A 346 -17.21 -18.51 -31.18
N HIS A 347 -18.25 -18.91 -30.46
CA HIS A 347 -18.53 -20.32 -30.29
C HIS A 347 -18.90 -20.95 -31.65
N PRO A 348 -18.32 -22.11 -32.02
CA PRO A 348 -18.54 -22.74 -33.33
C PRO A 348 -20.01 -23.06 -33.60
N ASP A 349 -20.71 -23.69 -32.64
CA ASP A 349 -22.05 -24.23 -32.92
C ASP A 349 -23.22 -23.56 -32.17
N ARG A 350 -22.98 -22.90 -31.03
CA ARG A 350 -24.05 -22.37 -30.15
C ARG A 350 -24.73 -21.09 -30.64
N ASN A 351 -24.20 -20.45 -31.68
CA ASN A 351 -24.76 -19.22 -32.25
C ASN A 351 -25.66 -19.47 -33.48
N GLY A 352 -25.89 -20.75 -33.83
CA GLY A 352 -26.63 -21.11 -35.03
C GLY A 352 -25.97 -20.53 -36.29
N PRO A 353 -26.73 -20.01 -37.27
CA PRO A 353 -26.17 -19.50 -38.52
C PRO A 353 -25.50 -18.12 -38.40
N LEU A 354 -25.57 -17.47 -37.22
CA LEU A 354 -25.06 -16.12 -37.02
C LEU A 354 -23.53 -16.10 -36.95
N ARG A 355 -22.91 -15.36 -37.87
CA ARG A 355 -21.45 -15.22 -37.96
C ARG A 355 -20.94 -13.88 -37.42
N PRO A 356 -19.66 -13.80 -36.99
CA PRO A 356 -19.06 -12.55 -36.47
C PRO A 356 -19.07 -11.36 -37.45
N ASP A 357 -19.04 -11.61 -38.76
CA ASP A 357 -19.11 -10.59 -39.81
C ASP A 357 -20.53 -10.02 -40.00
N GLN A 358 -21.55 -10.69 -39.45
CA GLN A 358 -22.96 -10.30 -39.54
C GLN A 358 -23.46 -9.50 -38.33
N VAL A 359 -22.56 -9.19 -37.37
CA VAL A 359 -22.87 -8.37 -36.19
C VAL A 359 -21.87 -7.22 -36.09
N THR A 360 -22.34 -6.06 -35.63
CA THR A 360 -21.44 -4.95 -35.31
C THR A 360 -20.70 -5.22 -34.01
N ALA A 361 -19.47 -4.70 -33.89
CA ALA A 361 -18.68 -4.79 -32.66
C ALA A 361 -19.37 -4.14 -31.44
N GLN A 362 -20.34 -3.24 -31.67
CA GLN A 362 -21.14 -2.56 -30.64
C GLN A 362 -22.50 -3.22 -30.36
N SER A 363 -22.79 -4.38 -30.96
CA SER A 363 -24.06 -5.08 -30.77
C SER A 363 -24.26 -5.50 -29.30
N ASN A 364 -25.48 -5.29 -28.80
CA ASN A 364 -25.92 -5.78 -27.49
C ASN A 364 -26.46 -7.22 -27.53
N LYS A 365 -26.53 -7.85 -28.71
CA LYS A 365 -27.04 -9.23 -28.86
C LYS A 365 -26.17 -10.19 -28.06
N LEU A 366 -26.79 -10.98 -27.17
CA LEU A 366 -26.08 -12.04 -26.45
C LEU A 366 -25.77 -13.17 -27.41
N VAL A 367 -24.48 -13.52 -27.49
CA VAL A 367 -23.94 -14.61 -28.29
C VAL A 367 -23.01 -15.44 -27.42
N TRP A 368 -22.82 -16.70 -27.78
CA TRP A 368 -21.95 -17.63 -27.10
C TRP A 368 -20.50 -17.46 -27.54
N TRP A 369 -19.61 -17.44 -26.56
CA TRP A 369 -18.17 -17.38 -26.73
C TRP A 369 -17.53 -18.64 -26.18
N GLN A 370 -16.42 -19.07 -26.76
CA GLN A 370 -15.58 -20.13 -26.25
C GLN A 370 -14.22 -19.54 -25.85
N CYS A 371 -13.67 -19.99 -24.72
CA CYS A 371 -12.39 -19.48 -24.25
C CYS A 371 -11.26 -20.04 -25.12
N ALA A 372 -10.29 -19.18 -25.46
CA ALA A 372 -9.09 -19.61 -26.17
C ALA A 372 -8.14 -20.47 -25.31
N VAL A 373 -8.25 -20.39 -23.97
CA VAL A 373 -7.38 -21.13 -23.03
C VAL A 373 -7.94 -22.50 -22.70
N ASP A 374 -9.25 -22.59 -22.48
CA ASP A 374 -9.94 -23.83 -22.10
C ASP A 374 -11.24 -23.96 -22.91
N PRO A 375 -11.32 -24.87 -23.90
CA PRO A 375 -12.51 -25.07 -24.71
C PRO A 375 -13.78 -25.42 -23.93
N GLY A 376 -13.65 -25.94 -22.69
CA GLY A 376 -14.77 -26.21 -21.80
C GLY A 376 -15.37 -24.96 -21.14
N HIS A 377 -14.71 -23.81 -21.26
CA HIS A 377 -15.25 -22.54 -20.81
C HIS A 377 -16.03 -21.87 -21.94
N ASP A 378 -17.34 -22.05 -21.97
CA ASP A 378 -18.24 -21.28 -22.84
C ASP A 378 -19.19 -20.38 -22.04
N TRP A 379 -19.50 -19.20 -22.57
CA TRP A 379 -20.38 -18.26 -21.89
C TRP A 379 -21.13 -17.32 -22.84
N PRO A 380 -22.33 -16.87 -22.46
CA PRO A 380 -23.04 -15.84 -23.21
C PRO A 380 -22.52 -14.45 -22.83
N ALA A 381 -22.23 -13.61 -23.83
CA ALA A 381 -21.93 -12.19 -23.66
C ALA A 381 -22.22 -11.43 -24.96
N SER A 382 -22.39 -10.11 -24.90
CA SER A 382 -22.56 -9.30 -26.11
C SER A 382 -21.20 -8.91 -26.73
N PRO A 383 -21.12 -8.76 -28.07
CA PRO A 383 -19.93 -8.22 -28.74
C PRO A 383 -19.46 -6.89 -28.14
N LYS A 384 -20.38 -5.99 -27.79
CA LYS A 384 -20.08 -4.71 -27.12
C LYS A 384 -19.31 -4.89 -25.82
N SER A 385 -19.73 -5.82 -24.97
CA SER A 385 -19.07 -6.10 -23.68
C SER A 385 -17.68 -6.69 -23.88
N ARG A 386 -17.50 -7.54 -24.89
CA ARG A 386 -16.20 -8.14 -25.23
C ARG A 386 -15.20 -7.13 -25.77
N THR A 387 -15.64 -6.18 -26.61
CA THR A 387 -14.76 -5.24 -27.31
C THR A 387 -14.47 -3.97 -26.51
N ARG A 388 -15.49 -3.36 -25.88
CA ARG A 388 -15.31 -2.15 -25.04
C ARG A 388 -15.09 -2.46 -23.56
N GLY A 389 -15.78 -3.48 -23.03
CA GLY A 389 -15.74 -3.81 -21.60
C GLY A 389 -14.52 -4.60 -21.16
N ARG A 390 -13.64 -5.02 -22.09
CA ARG A 390 -12.49 -5.94 -21.86
C ARG A 390 -12.87 -7.15 -20.99
N THR A 391 -14.09 -7.65 -21.13
CA THR A 391 -14.54 -8.83 -20.40
C THR A 391 -14.05 -10.07 -21.14
N GLY A 392 -13.19 -10.85 -20.48
CA GLY A 392 -12.71 -12.14 -20.97
C GLY A 392 -13.58 -13.30 -20.51
N CYS A 393 -13.00 -14.50 -20.52
CA CYS A 393 -13.64 -15.68 -19.96
C CYS A 393 -13.94 -15.49 -18.45
N PRO A 394 -15.20 -15.61 -18.00
CA PRO A 394 -15.57 -15.41 -16.60
C PRO A 394 -15.01 -16.50 -15.68
N TYR A 395 -14.74 -17.69 -16.21
CA TYR A 395 -14.12 -18.79 -15.47
C TYR A 395 -12.63 -18.52 -15.22
N CYS A 396 -11.87 -18.17 -16.26
CA CYS A 396 -10.46 -17.77 -16.11
C CYS A 396 -10.29 -16.53 -15.23
N ALA A 397 -11.27 -15.62 -15.25
CA ALA A 397 -11.29 -14.42 -14.41
C ALA A 397 -11.82 -14.67 -12.98
N ASN A 398 -12.04 -15.92 -12.57
CA ASN A 398 -12.53 -16.31 -11.23
C ASN A 398 -13.89 -15.68 -10.85
N LYS A 399 -14.73 -15.36 -11.84
CA LYS A 399 -16.11 -14.84 -11.64
C LYS A 399 -17.17 -15.92 -11.68
N LYS A 400 -16.88 -17.07 -12.29
CA LYS A 400 -17.71 -18.28 -12.29
C LYS A 400 -16.86 -19.47 -11.88
N VAL A 401 -17.46 -20.41 -11.14
CA VAL A 401 -16.80 -21.65 -10.74
C VAL A 401 -16.63 -22.61 -11.92
N SER A 402 -15.47 -23.25 -11.99
CA SER A 402 -15.13 -24.34 -12.90
C SER A 402 -14.35 -25.42 -12.13
N PRO A 403 -14.25 -26.65 -12.68
CA PRO A 403 -13.44 -27.72 -12.08
C PRO A 403 -11.96 -27.35 -11.85
N THR A 404 -11.46 -26.32 -12.53
CA THR A 404 -10.06 -25.88 -12.45
C THR A 404 -9.83 -24.67 -11.54
N ASN A 405 -10.89 -23.98 -11.10
CA ASN A 405 -10.76 -22.76 -10.30
C ASN A 405 -11.49 -22.78 -8.94
N SER A 406 -12.19 -23.88 -8.64
CA SER A 406 -12.88 -24.06 -7.36
C SER A 406 -11.91 -24.09 -6.18
N LEU A 407 -12.42 -23.83 -4.97
CA LEU A 407 -11.63 -23.91 -3.74
C LEU A 407 -11.07 -25.32 -3.54
N ALA A 408 -11.87 -26.35 -3.78
CA ALA A 408 -11.45 -27.75 -3.69
C ALA A 408 -10.31 -28.09 -4.67
N ALA A 409 -10.40 -27.63 -5.93
CA ALA A 409 -9.41 -27.94 -6.95
C ALA A 409 -8.07 -27.23 -6.73
N ARG A 410 -8.10 -25.97 -6.25
CA ARG A 410 -6.88 -25.16 -6.12
C ARG A 410 -6.22 -25.22 -4.75
N PHE A 411 -6.98 -25.43 -3.69
CA PHE A 411 -6.49 -25.39 -2.30
C PHE A 411 -7.13 -26.50 -1.46
N PRO A 412 -6.80 -27.79 -1.71
CA PRO A 412 -7.42 -28.92 -1.02
C PRO A 412 -7.31 -28.84 0.51
N GLU A 413 -6.16 -28.41 1.04
CA GLU A 413 -5.93 -28.25 2.49
C GLU A 413 -6.80 -27.13 3.12
N ILE A 414 -7.09 -26.08 2.37
CA ILE A 414 -7.99 -25.00 2.81
C ILE A 414 -9.44 -25.46 2.67
N ALA A 415 -9.77 -26.20 1.62
CA ALA A 415 -11.08 -26.78 1.38
C ALA A 415 -11.49 -27.76 2.48
N ALA A 416 -10.56 -28.52 3.05
CA ALA A 416 -10.82 -29.39 4.21
C ALA A 416 -11.35 -28.62 5.43
N GLN A 417 -10.96 -27.35 5.59
CA GLN A 417 -11.43 -26.47 6.67
C GLN A 417 -12.74 -25.74 6.33
N PHE A 418 -13.28 -25.94 5.14
CA PHE A 418 -14.56 -25.38 4.69
C PHE A 418 -15.68 -26.38 5.01
N ASP A 419 -16.34 -26.20 6.15
CA ASP A 419 -17.40 -27.10 6.62
C ASP A 419 -18.74 -26.79 5.92
N PRO A 420 -19.30 -27.67 5.08
CA PRO A 420 -20.56 -27.41 4.38
C PRO A 420 -21.74 -27.21 5.33
N ALA A 421 -21.74 -27.87 6.50
CA ALA A 421 -22.82 -27.72 7.48
C ALA A 421 -22.86 -26.32 8.10
N LEU A 422 -21.73 -25.60 8.10
CA LEU A 422 -21.63 -24.21 8.57
C LEU A 422 -21.86 -23.18 7.45
N ASN A 423 -22.02 -23.62 6.20
CA ASN A 423 -22.14 -22.76 5.02
C ASN A 423 -23.39 -23.13 4.18
N ASP A 424 -24.51 -23.44 4.84
CA ASP A 424 -25.79 -23.73 4.19
C ASP A 424 -25.74 -24.84 3.12
N GLY A 425 -24.86 -25.84 3.31
CA GLY A 425 -24.67 -26.95 2.39
C GLY A 425 -23.78 -26.63 1.17
N LEU A 426 -23.24 -25.42 1.07
CA LEU A 426 -22.28 -25.06 0.03
C LEU A 426 -20.99 -25.88 0.20
N THR A 427 -20.52 -26.48 -0.89
CA THR A 427 -19.29 -27.30 -0.90
C THR A 427 -18.12 -26.55 -1.53
N ALA A 428 -16.89 -26.96 -1.23
CA ALA A 428 -15.69 -26.27 -1.70
C ALA A 428 -15.48 -26.36 -3.23
N ASP A 429 -16.10 -27.32 -3.92
CA ASP A 429 -16.11 -27.41 -5.38
C ASP A 429 -17.10 -26.45 -6.05
N GLN A 430 -18.09 -25.95 -5.30
CA GLN A 430 -19.13 -25.04 -5.79
C GLN A 430 -18.78 -23.55 -5.65
N ILE A 431 -17.62 -23.23 -5.07
CA ILE A 431 -17.17 -21.86 -4.85
C ILE A 431 -15.78 -21.62 -5.44
N VAL A 432 -15.58 -20.44 -6.04
CA VAL A 432 -14.28 -20.05 -6.61
C VAL A 432 -13.28 -19.75 -5.48
N ALA A 433 -12.05 -20.24 -5.62
CA ALA A 433 -11.00 -20.05 -4.62
C ALA A 433 -10.68 -18.56 -4.32
N GLY A 434 -10.87 -17.67 -5.29
CA GLY A 434 -10.69 -16.22 -5.14
C GLY A 434 -11.94 -15.45 -4.70
N SER A 435 -13.01 -16.13 -4.29
CA SER A 435 -14.30 -15.48 -4.00
C SER A 435 -14.25 -14.56 -2.78
N ALA A 436 -14.95 -13.43 -2.86
CA ALA A 436 -15.19 -12.54 -1.71
C ALA A 436 -16.39 -12.97 -0.86
N THR A 437 -17.07 -14.07 -1.19
CA THR A 437 -18.17 -14.62 -0.39
C THR A 437 -17.68 -14.93 1.03
N PRO A 438 -18.32 -14.39 2.08
CA PRO A 438 -18.07 -14.79 3.47
C PRO A 438 -18.33 -16.28 3.64
N ALA A 439 -17.41 -16.97 4.30
CA ALA A 439 -17.55 -18.37 4.64
C ALA A 439 -17.19 -18.60 6.10
N VAL A 440 -17.80 -19.61 6.69
CA VAL A 440 -17.49 -20.10 8.03
C VAL A 440 -16.52 -21.27 7.90
N TRP A 441 -15.47 -21.25 8.70
CA TRP A 441 -14.38 -22.20 8.65
C TRP A 441 -14.27 -22.93 9.97
N ARG A 442 -13.82 -24.18 9.92
CA ARG A 442 -13.47 -24.96 11.10
C ARG A 442 -12.06 -25.50 10.93
N CYS A 443 -11.24 -25.35 11.97
CA CYS A 443 -9.87 -25.87 11.98
C CYS A 443 -9.83 -27.25 12.63
N ASP A 444 -8.99 -28.14 12.12
CA ASP A 444 -8.82 -29.50 12.66
C ASP A 444 -8.14 -29.51 14.04
N ALA A 445 -7.51 -28.41 14.44
CA ALA A 445 -6.86 -28.27 15.74
C ALA A 445 -7.85 -28.21 16.93
N GLY A 446 -9.14 -27.97 16.68
CA GLY A 446 -10.16 -27.95 17.73
C GLY A 446 -11.56 -27.74 17.17
N THR A 447 -12.54 -28.47 17.69
CA THR A 447 -13.93 -28.37 17.23
C THR A 447 -14.58 -27.02 17.55
N ASP A 448 -14.06 -26.28 18.52
CA ASP A 448 -14.45 -24.91 18.87
C ASP A 448 -13.70 -23.85 18.06
N HIS A 449 -12.77 -24.23 17.17
CA HIS A 449 -12.02 -23.32 16.31
C HIS A 449 -12.83 -22.95 15.08
N VAL A 450 -13.94 -22.23 15.31
CA VAL A 450 -14.86 -21.78 14.27
C VAL A 450 -14.73 -20.27 14.10
N TRP A 451 -14.57 -19.80 12.86
CA TRP A 451 -14.50 -18.38 12.54
C TRP A 451 -15.06 -18.07 11.14
N SER A 452 -15.40 -16.80 10.91
CA SER A 452 -15.92 -16.33 9.62
C SER A 452 -14.89 -15.44 8.91
N THR A 453 -14.62 -15.73 7.64
CA THR A 453 -13.82 -14.86 6.75
C THR A 453 -14.13 -15.21 5.29
N PRO A 454 -13.99 -14.27 4.33
CA PRO A 454 -14.15 -14.58 2.92
C PRO A 454 -13.18 -15.65 2.40
N VAL A 455 -13.57 -16.42 1.38
CA VAL A 455 -12.70 -17.44 0.74
C VAL A 455 -11.37 -16.86 0.29
N CYS A 456 -11.37 -15.69 -0.33
CA CYS A 456 -10.14 -14.99 -0.72
C CYS A 456 -9.25 -14.58 0.46
N GLY A 457 -9.83 -14.37 1.65
CA GLY A 457 -9.07 -14.11 2.87
C GLY A 457 -8.21 -15.31 3.28
N ARG A 458 -8.69 -16.52 3.01
CA ARG A 458 -7.97 -17.77 3.25
C ARG A 458 -6.95 -18.08 2.18
N THR A 459 -7.33 -17.93 0.91
CA THR A 459 -6.49 -18.36 -0.22
C THR A 459 -5.43 -17.35 -0.64
N ALA A 460 -5.64 -16.05 -0.42
CA ALA A 460 -4.72 -14.99 -0.86
C ALA A 460 -3.96 -14.29 0.28
N ARG A 461 -4.55 -14.22 1.49
CA ARG A 461 -3.98 -13.49 2.64
C ARG A 461 -3.50 -14.40 3.77
N ASP A 462 -3.64 -15.72 3.58
CA ASP A 462 -3.33 -16.75 4.58
C ASP A 462 -3.90 -16.42 5.98
N ALA A 463 -5.18 -16.04 6.03
CA ALA A 463 -5.88 -15.79 7.29
C ALA A 463 -6.13 -17.12 8.02
N GLY A 464 -5.09 -17.66 8.65
CA GLY A 464 -5.15 -18.87 9.44
C GLY A 464 -6.11 -18.78 10.64
N CYS A 465 -6.38 -19.92 11.27
CA CYS A 465 -7.30 -20.02 12.39
C CYS A 465 -6.97 -18.99 13.51
N PRO A 466 -7.92 -18.11 13.90
CA PRO A 466 -7.68 -17.10 14.92
C PRO A 466 -7.49 -17.70 16.31
N ALA A 467 -8.08 -18.84 16.65
CA ALA A 467 -7.82 -19.53 17.91
C ALA A 467 -6.39 -20.07 17.99
N CYS A 468 -5.91 -20.75 16.95
CA CYS A 468 -4.52 -21.19 16.85
C CYS A 468 -3.52 -20.01 16.90
N GLY A 469 -3.85 -18.92 16.21
CA GLY A 469 -3.04 -17.68 16.20
C GLY A 469 -3.18 -16.82 17.46
N GLY A 470 -3.93 -17.25 18.48
CA GLY A 470 -4.09 -16.52 19.74
C GLY A 470 -4.88 -15.21 19.63
N ARG A 471 -5.70 -15.05 18.58
CA ARG A 471 -6.58 -13.88 18.37
C ARG A 471 -8.00 -14.09 18.88
N GLN A 472 -8.39 -15.35 19.12
CA GLN A 472 -9.69 -15.76 19.66
C GLN A 472 -9.49 -16.74 20.81
N LEU A 473 -10.24 -16.59 21.91
CA LEU A 473 -10.20 -17.52 23.04
C LEU A 473 -10.80 -18.87 22.64
N SER A 474 -10.12 -19.95 23.01
CA SER A 474 -10.53 -21.33 22.81
C SER A 474 -10.17 -22.14 24.04
N LYS A 475 -10.87 -23.27 24.24
CA LYS A 475 -10.55 -24.23 25.31
C LYS A 475 -9.09 -24.69 25.26
N THR A 476 -8.47 -24.69 24.07
CA THR A 476 -7.09 -25.15 23.88
C THR A 476 -6.02 -24.08 24.07
N ASN A 477 -6.39 -22.79 24.21
CA ASN A 477 -5.41 -21.69 24.27
C ASN A 477 -5.56 -20.74 25.48
N SER A 478 -6.50 -21.04 26.39
CA SER A 478 -6.66 -20.28 27.64
C SER A 478 -5.39 -20.33 28.51
N LEU A 479 -5.23 -19.36 29.41
CA LEU A 479 -4.11 -19.34 30.36
C LEU A 479 -4.14 -20.58 31.26
N ALA A 480 -5.33 -21.00 31.72
CA ALA A 480 -5.52 -22.21 32.51
C ALA A 480 -5.02 -23.47 31.79
N THR A 481 -5.34 -23.61 30.50
CA THR A 481 -4.95 -24.80 29.73
C THR A 481 -3.48 -24.77 29.33
N ARG A 482 -2.97 -23.61 28.89
CA ARG A 482 -1.64 -23.52 28.26
C ARG A 482 -0.50 -23.28 29.24
N TYR A 483 -0.77 -22.65 30.38
CA TYR A 483 0.22 -22.32 31.41
C TYR A 483 -0.32 -22.60 32.82
N PRO A 484 -0.62 -23.86 33.18
CA PRO A 484 -1.24 -24.19 34.47
C PRO A 484 -0.43 -23.71 35.69
N GLU A 485 0.89 -23.80 35.64
CA GLU A 485 1.77 -23.35 36.73
C GLU A 485 1.77 -21.82 36.92
N ILE A 486 1.56 -21.07 35.84
CA ILE A 486 1.44 -19.61 35.89
C ILE A 486 0.02 -19.23 36.32
N ALA A 487 -1.00 -19.93 35.82
CA ALA A 487 -2.39 -19.77 36.24
C ALA A 487 -2.55 -20.00 37.75
N ALA A 488 -1.77 -20.90 38.35
CA ALA A 488 -1.76 -21.13 39.80
C ALA A 488 -1.20 -19.96 40.63
N GLN A 489 -0.60 -18.95 40.00
CA GLN A 489 -0.14 -17.70 40.62
C GLN A 489 -1.12 -16.55 40.39
N TRP A 490 -2.30 -16.82 39.80
CA TRP A 490 -3.36 -15.83 39.66
C TRP A 490 -3.82 -15.38 41.04
N HIS A 491 -3.91 -14.07 41.25
CA HIS A 491 -4.32 -13.56 42.55
C HIS A 491 -5.78 -13.95 42.85
N PRO A 492 -6.08 -14.52 44.04
CA PRO A 492 -7.40 -15.12 44.34
C PRO A 492 -8.56 -14.11 44.35
N THR A 493 -8.33 -12.85 44.74
CA THR A 493 -9.40 -11.85 44.92
C THR A 493 -9.26 -10.57 44.10
N ARG A 494 -8.07 -10.23 43.57
CA ARG A 494 -7.81 -8.94 42.92
C ARG A 494 -8.16 -8.86 41.43
N ASN A 495 -8.50 -10.00 40.81
CA ASN A 495 -8.91 -10.05 39.41
C ASN A 495 -10.44 -10.04 39.21
N GLY A 496 -11.20 -9.74 40.28
CA GLY A 496 -12.67 -9.74 40.24
C GLY A 496 -13.23 -11.13 39.91
N THR A 497 -14.17 -11.21 38.98
CA THR A 497 -14.78 -12.47 38.52
C THR A 497 -13.98 -13.19 37.43
N ARG A 498 -12.89 -12.60 36.93
CA ARG A 498 -12.09 -13.18 35.84
C ARG A 498 -11.23 -14.32 36.35
N THR A 499 -11.29 -15.45 35.66
CA THR A 499 -10.48 -16.64 35.92
C THR A 499 -9.39 -16.82 34.85
N PRO A 500 -8.36 -17.63 35.11
CA PRO A 500 -7.39 -18.01 34.08
C PRO A 500 -7.99 -18.74 32.87
N ALA A 501 -9.22 -19.27 32.95
CA ALA A 501 -9.89 -19.88 31.80
C ALA A 501 -10.45 -18.84 30.81
N ASP A 502 -10.68 -17.60 31.28
CA ASP A 502 -11.35 -16.54 30.52
C ASP A 502 -10.40 -15.68 29.68
N VAL A 503 -9.11 -16.03 29.64
CA VAL A 503 -8.05 -15.22 29.02
C VAL A 503 -7.12 -16.07 28.18
N ILE A 504 -6.63 -15.53 27.05
CA ILE A 504 -5.68 -16.22 26.18
C ILE A 504 -4.28 -16.16 26.79
N GLY A 505 -3.66 -17.32 27.02
CA GLY A 505 -2.38 -17.40 27.73
C GLY A 505 -1.20 -16.79 26.97
N THR A 506 -1.19 -16.83 25.64
CA THR A 506 -0.02 -16.43 24.82
C THR A 506 0.01 -14.98 24.36
N SER A 507 -1.16 -14.35 24.28
CA SER A 507 -1.31 -13.11 23.51
C SER A 507 -2.13 -12.04 24.22
N SER A 508 -2.79 -12.38 25.34
CA SER A 508 -3.58 -11.39 26.06
C SER A 508 -2.70 -10.23 26.55
N VAL A 509 -3.14 -9.03 26.19
CA VAL A 509 -2.55 -7.76 26.60
C VAL A 509 -3.18 -7.19 27.87
N ASP A 510 -4.18 -7.90 28.41
CA ASP A 510 -4.83 -7.50 29.65
C ASP A 510 -3.85 -7.59 30.83
N ARG A 511 -4.02 -6.66 31.77
CA ARG A 511 -3.36 -6.73 33.06
C ARG A 511 -4.11 -7.68 33.99
N ALA A 512 -3.33 -8.43 34.76
CA ALA A 512 -3.82 -9.29 35.82
C ALA A 512 -2.93 -9.13 37.06
N TRP A 513 -3.54 -9.31 38.23
CA TRP A 513 -2.86 -9.42 39.51
C TRP A 513 -2.37 -10.85 39.73
N TRP A 514 -1.13 -10.95 40.21
CA TRP A 514 -0.43 -12.20 40.49
C TRP A 514 0.04 -12.20 41.94
N ILE A 515 0.21 -13.40 42.50
CA ILE A 515 0.77 -13.62 43.83
C ILE A 515 1.84 -14.72 43.76
N CYS A 516 2.99 -14.47 44.37
CA CYS A 516 4.08 -15.44 44.44
C CYS A 516 3.88 -16.38 45.62
N ARG A 517 4.36 -17.63 45.51
CA ARG A 517 4.38 -18.58 46.64
C ARG A 517 5.51 -18.30 47.65
N GLU A 518 6.53 -17.54 47.24
CA GLU A 518 7.72 -17.23 48.05
C GLU A 518 7.48 -16.16 49.13
N GLY A 519 6.35 -15.44 49.06
CA GLY A 519 6.00 -14.42 50.04
C GLY A 519 4.55 -13.96 49.85
N PHE A 520 3.81 -13.81 50.94
CA PHE A 520 2.40 -13.40 50.88
C PHE A 520 2.24 -11.95 50.41
N ASP A 521 3.26 -11.11 50.61
CA ASP A 521 3.33 -9.70 50.16
C ASP A 521 3.86 -9.56 48.73
N HIS A 522 4.22 -10.67 48.07
CA HIS A 522 4.72 -10.69 46.70
C HIS A 522 3.56 -10.65 45.71
N GLU A 523 2.74 -9.62 45.81
CA GLU A 523 1.67 -9.33 44.87
C GLU A 523 2.11 -8.27 43.84
N TRP A 524 1.75 -8.50 42.58
CA TRP A 524 2.03 -7.53 41.52
C TRP A 524 1.03 -7.62 40.37
N GLU A 525 0.86 -6.50 39.68
CA GLU A 525 0.08 -6.43 38.45
C GLU A 525 1.01 -6.36 37.24
N THR A 526 0.76 -7.21 36.24
CA THR A 526 1.45 -7.12 34.95
C THR A 526 0.57 -7.69 33.82
N ILE A 527 0.99 -7.47 32.59
CA ILE A 527 0.32 -8.00 31.39
C ILE A 527 0.48 -9.52 31.32
N ILE A 528 -0.58 -10.24 30.99
CA ILE A 528 -0.60 -11.70 30.91
C ILE A 528 0.49 -12.25 29.98
N ARG A 529 0.59 -11.78 28.73
CA ARG A 529 1.65 -12.24 27.82
C ARG A 529 3.07 -11.97 28.33
N THR A 530 3.26 -10.92 29.13
CA THR A 530 4.57 -10.60 29.73
C THR A 530 4.92 -11.59 30.84
N ARG A 531 3.92 -12.04 31.62
CA ARG A 531 4.09 -13.10 32.61
C ARG A 531 4.38 -14.45 31.95
N THR A 532 3.66 -14.80 30.88
CA THR A 532 3.71 -16.13 30.25
C THR A 532 4.81 -16.29 29.22
N VAL A 533 4.87 -15.41 28.22
CA VAL A 533 5.77 -15.54 27.06
C VAL A 533 7.11 -14.85 27.31
N ALA A 534 7.11 -13.62 27.86
CA ALA A 534 8.35 -12.90 28.15
C ALA A 534 9.06 -13.39 29.44
N GLY A 535 8.41 -14.26 30.21
CA GLY A 535 8.99 -14.87 31.41
C GLY A 535 9.18 -13.93 32.60
N ALA A 536 8.54 -12.76 32.61
CA ALA A 536 8.70 -11.81 33.72
C ALA A 536 8.11 -12.40 35.01
N GLY A 537 8.98 -12.65 35.99
CA GLY A 537 8.67 -13.25 37.29
C GLY A 537 8.14 -12.27 38.35
N CYS A 538 8.09 -12.75 39.59
CA CYS A 538 7.79 -11.90 40.74
C CYS A 538 8.88 -10.81 40.90
N PRO A 539 8.52 -9.51 40.94
CA PRO A 539 9.49 -8.42 41.07
C PRO A 539 10.20 -8.41 42.43
N CYS A 540 9.57 -8.92 43.49
CA CYS A 540 10.21 -9.05 44.80
C CYS A 540 11.29 -10.13 44.78
N CYS A 541 11.00 -11.30 44.22
CA CYS A 541 11.99 -12.38 44.08
C CYS A 541 13.17 -11.98 43.20
N ALA A 542 12.93 -11.19 42.14
CA ALA A 542 13.97 -10.65 41.26
C ALA A 542 14.75 -9.47 41.85
N GLY A 543 14.40 -8.99 43.06
CA GLY A 543 15.06 -7.86 43.71
C GLY A 543 14.75 -6.49 43.09
N LEU A 544 13.71 -6.39 42.26
CA LEU A 544 13.28 -5.15 41.60
C LEU A 544 12.29 -4.34 42.46
N ARG A 545 11.67 -4.97 43.46
CA ARG A 545 10.75 -4.36 44.42
C ARG A 545 11.10 -4.82 45.83
N LEU A 546 11.11 -3.91 46.80
CA LEU A 546 11.32 -4.23 48.21
C LEU A 546 10.16 -5.07 48.77
N SER A 547 10.50 -6.08 49.56
CA SER A 547 9.62 -6.95 50.31
C SER A 547 10.28 -7.26 51.66
N VAL A 548 9.47 -7.64 52.64
CA VAL A 548 9.95 -8.07 53.96
C VAL A 548 10.91 -9.27 53.87
N THR A 549 10.88 -10.04 52.78
CA THR A 549 11.74 -11.23 52.59
C THR A 549 13.01 -10.98 51.75
N ASN A 550 13.19 -9.78 51.18
CA ASN A 550 14.32 -9.49 50.29
C ASN A 550 15.17 -8.26 50.66
N SER A 551 14.83 -7.59 51.76
CA SER A 551 15.62 -6.48 52.29
C SER A 551 17.03 -6.94 52.67
N LEU A 552 17.98 -5.99 52.75
CA LEU A 552 19.33 -6.27 53.21
C LEU A 552 19.31 -6.83 54.64
N GLN A 553 18.47 -6.28 55.50
CA GLN A 553 18.26 -6.77 56.86
C GLN A 553 17.76 -8.24 56.89
N ALA A 554 16.80 -8.59 56.03
CA ALA A 554 16.21 -9.93 56.00
C ALA A 554 17.15 -10.98 55.39
N ARG A 555 17.89 -10.64 54.32
CA ARG A 555 18.74 -11.60 53.61
C ARG A 555 20.14 -11.72 54.18
N GLN A 556 20.72 -10.62 54.67
CA GLN A 556 22.14 -10.58 55.05
C GLN A 556 22.34 -9.74 56.33
N PRO A 557 21.84 -10.21 57.49
CA PRO A 557 21.87 -9.47 58.74
C PRO A 557 23.30 -9.12 59.20
N GLU A 558 24.28 -9.99 58.94
CA GLU A 558 25.69 -9.73 59.29
C GLU A 558 26.31 -8.59 58.49
N ILE A 559 25.92 -8.42 57.22
CA ILE A 559 26.37 -7.31 56.40
C ILE A 559 25.57 -6.05 56.74
N ALA A 560 24.27 -6.18 57.00
CA ALA A 560 23.44 -5.09 57.51
C ALA A 560 23.99 -4.48 58.81
N ALA A 561 24.59 -5.29 59.69
CA ALA A 561 25.26 -4.81 60.91
C ALA A 561 26.47 -3.88 60.65
N GLN A 562 27.03 -3.91 59.43
CA GLN A 562 28.13 -3.02 59.01
C GLN A 562 27.62 -1.74 58.35
N TRP A 563 26.30 -1.50 58.36
CA TRP A 563 25.72 -0.24 57.90
C TRP A 563 26.26 0.92 58.73
N HIS A 564 26.69 1.99 58.07
CA HIS A 564 27.24 3.11 58.79
C HIS A 564 26.13 3.81 59.63
N PRO A 565 26.34 4.05 60.94
CA PRO A 565 25.29 4.51 61.85
C PRO A 565 24.70 5.89 61.53
N THR A 566 25.49 6.81 60.96
CA THR A 566 25.05 8.21 60.72
C THR A 566 25.21 8.73 59.28
N ARG A 567 26.03 8.11 58.43
CA ARG A 567 26.37 8.63 57.10
C ARG A 567 25.37 8.27 55.99
N ASN A 568 24.39 7.43 56.30
CA ASN A 568 23.32 7.04 55.37
C ASN A 568 22.00 7.79 55.61
N GLY A 569 22.01 8.82 56.45
CA GLY A 569 20.79 9.58 56.83
C GLY A 569 19.79 8.68 57.56
N ASP A 570 18.49 8.87 57.29
CA ASP A 570 17.40 8.13 57.92
C ASP A 570 17.17 6.73 57.32
N ARG A 571 17.97 6.33 56.32
CA ARG A 571 17.80 5.05 55.62
C ARG A 571 18.35 3.89 56.44
N THR A 572 17.54 2.85 56.59
CA THR A 572 17.88 1.63 57.33
C THR A 572 18.03 0.41 56.42
N PRO A 573 18.76 -0.66 56.85
CA PRO A 573 18.96 -1.87 56.04
C PRO A 573 17.67 -2.63 55.66
N ASP A 574 16.56 -2.45 56.37
CA ASP A 574 15.26 -3.06 56.02
C ASP A 574 14.53 -2.33 54.89
N GLN A 575 14.94 -1.08 54.57
CA GLN A 575 14.34 -0.24 53.53
C GLN A 575 15.03 -0.36 52.17
N ILE A 576 15.98 -1.28 52.02
CA ILE A 576 16.77 -1.46 50.80
C ILE A 576 16.89 -2.94 50.44
N VAL A 577 16.78 -3.26 49.16
CA VAL A 577 16.93 -4.64 48.68
C VAL A 577 18.40 -5.07 48.77
N ALA A 578 18.67 -6.30 49.20
CA ALA A 578 20.04 -6.83 49.39
C ALA A 578 20.90 -6.84 48.10
N GLY A 579 20.27 -6.84 46.92
CA GLY A 579 20.91 -6.73 45.60
C GLY A 579 20.86 -5.34 44.98
N SER A 580 20.62 -4.28 45.77
CA SER A 580 20.51 -2.91 45.27
C SER A 580 21.86 -2.37 44.78
N GLY A 581 21.86 -1.71 43.63
CA GLY A 581 23.03 -0.99 43.10
C GLY A 581 23.31 0.36 43.80
N GLU A 582 22.52 0.75 44.80
CA GLU A 582 22.70 2.02 45.50
C GLU A 582 23.96 2.02 46.38
N ALA A 583 24.80 3.06 46.22
CA ALA A 583 26.05 3.26 46.96
C ALA A 583 25.82 3.88 48.34
N VAL A 584 26.07 3.08 49.38
CA VAL A 584 25.89 3.44 50.80
C VAL A 584 27.23 3.39 51.55
N TRP A 585 27.28 4.02 52.71
CA TRP A 585 28.42 4.00 53.61
C TRP A 585 28.39 2.76 54.51
N TRP A 586 29.54 2.13 54.64
CA TRP A 586 29.80 0.97 55.48
C TRP A 586 30.84 1.31 56.55
N LYS A 587 30.74 0.65 57.69
CA LYS A 587 31.70 0.73 58.79
C LYS A 587 32.11 -0.68 59.21
N CYS A 588 33.41 -0.97 59.15
CA CYS A 588 33.94 -2.26 59.58
C CYS A 588 34.05 -2.29 61.12
N PRO A 589 33.71 -3.40 61.79
CA PRO A 589 33.96 -3.54 63.22
C PRO A 589 35.46 -3.66 63.57
N GLU A 590 36.32 -4.05 62.63
CA GLU A 590 37.75 -4.33 62.86
C GLU A 590 38.61 -3.06 63.06
N GLY A 591 38.10 -1.88 62.73
CA GLY A 591 38.86 -0.63 62.87
C GLY A 591 37.96 0.61 62.88
N PRO A 592 38.21 1.58 63.77
CA PRO A 592 37.33 2.76 63.92
C PRO A 592 37.36 3.68 62.69
N ASP A 593 38.44 3.65 61.90
CA ASP A 593 38.66 4.43 60.67
C ASP A 593 38.32 3.63 59.38
N HIS A 594 37.83 2.40 59.52
CA HIS A 594 37.50 1.51 58.41
C HIS A 594 36.12 1.85 57.84
N GLU A 595 36.02 3.02 57.22
CA GLU A 595 34.80 3.52 56.59
C GLU A 595 34.98 3.61 55.07
N TRP A 596 34.01 3.10 54.31
CA TRP A 596 34.05 3.15 52.85
C TRP A 596 32.66 3.23 52.25
N ARG A 597 32.58 3.72 51.00
CA ARG A 597 31.33 3.85 50.25
C ARG A 597 31.33 2.91 49.06
N VAL A 598 30.37 1.99 49.00
CA VAL A 598 30.19 1.05 47.90
C VAL A 598 28.72 0.62 47.81
N SER A 599 28.29 0.11 46.66
CA SER A 599 26.92 -0.36 46.46
C SER A 599 26.58 -1.62 47.25
N VAL A 600 25.30 -1.77 47.61
CA VAL A 600 24.83 -2.90 48.42
C VAL A 600 25.09 -4.23 47.71
N ASP A 601 24.74 -4.35 46.43
CA ASP A 601 25.02 -5.51 45.59
C ASP A 601 26.50 -5.91 45.58
N LYS A 602 27.39 -4.92 45.45
CA LYS A 602 28.84 -5.13 45.51
C LYS A 602 29.29 -5.48 46.90
N ARG A 603 28.68 -4.97 47.96
CA ARG A 603 29.03 -5.35 49.34
C ARG A 603 28.59 -6.77 49.65
N THR A 604 27.44 -7.18 49.15
CA THR A 604 26.81 -8.49 49.40
C THR A 604 27.33 -9.61 48.49
N SER A 605 28.17 -9.27 47.51
CA SER A 605 28.86 -10.22 46.64
C SER A 605 30.01 -10.96 47.37
N ALA A 606 30.48 -12.07 46.80
CA ALA A 606 31.63 -12.79 47.36
C ALA A 606 32.94 -12.00 47.16
N ARG A 607 33.84 -12.05 48.16
CA ARG A 607 35.19 -11.43 48.16
C ARG A 607 35.25 -9.90 48.17
N THR A 608 34.18 -9.24 48.59
CA THR A 608 34.08 -7.79 48.76
C THR A 608 33.95 -7.45 50.24
N GLY A 609 35.04 -7.00 50.84
CA GLY A 609 35.14 -6.69 52.27
C GLY A 609 35.65 -5.28 52.54
N CYS A 610 36.03 -5.01 53.78
CA CYS A 610 36.62 -3.74 54.15
C CYS A 610 37.94 -3.49 53.37
N PRO A 611 38.05 -2.39 52.60
CA PRO A 611 39.27 -2.06 51.86
C PRO A 611 40.52 -1.86 52.73
N ALA A 612 40.34 -1.39 53.96
CA ALA A 612 41.45 -1.22 54.91
C ALA A 612 41.97 -2.58 55.40
N CYS A 613 41.07 -3.51 55.77
CA CYS A 613 41.45 -4.88 56.12
C CYS A 613 42.14 -5.62 54.96
N ALA A 614 41.69 -5.39 53.73
CA ALA A 614 42.28 -5.96 52.52
C ALA A 614 43.60 -5.30 52.09
N GLY A 615 44.02 -4.20 52.74
CA GLY A 615 45.25 -3.47 52.40
C GLY A 615 45.15 -2.62 51.13
N TRP A 616 43.94 -2.28 50.67
CA TRP A 616 43.71 -1.40 49.52
C TRP A 616 43.50 0.06 49.93
N GLN A 617 43.08 0.31 51.17
CA GLN A 617 42.93 1.63 51.76
C GLN A 617 43.91 1.78 52.93
N VAL A 618 44.59 2.93 53.02
CA VAL A 618 45.46 3.22 54.16
C VAL A 618 44.62 3.41 55.42
N SER A 619 45.05 2.78 56.49
CA SER A 619 44.48 2.88 57.83
C SER A 619 45.61 3.00 58.84
N VAL A 620 45.29 3.57 60.00
CA VAL A 620 46.23 3.60 61.12
C VAL A 620 46.76 2.21 61.47
N THR A 621 45.98 1.15 61.24
CA THR A 621 46.37 -0.22 61.56
C THR A 621 47.24 -0.90 60.49
N ASN A 622 47.28 -0.40 59.25
CA ASN A 622 47.97 -1.08 58.13
C ASN A 622 49.07 -0.24 57.44
N SER A 623 49.29 1.00 57.88
CA SER A 623 50.28 1.91 57.32
C SER A 623 51.72 1.40 57.51
N LEU A 624 52.62 1.82 56.62
CA LEU A 624 54.04 1.48 56.63
C LEU A 624 54.72 2.06 57.88
N ALA A 625 54.34 3.27 58.30
CA ALA A 625 54.83 3.89 59.52
C ALA A 625 54.48 3.06 60.76
N ASN A 626 53.25 2.55 60.84
CA ASN A 626 52.80 1.80 62.00
C ASN A 626 53.38 0.38 62.06
N LEU A 627 53.39 -0.34 60.93
CA LEU A 627 53.78 -1.76 60.92
C LEU A 627 55.29 -1.99 60.74
N TYR A 628 56.02 -1.09 60.08
CA TYR A 628 57.44 -1.27 59.77
C TYR A 628 58.25 0.02 59.96
N PRO A 629 58.37 0.55 61.18
CA PRO A 629 59.02 1.85 61.45
C PRO A 629 60.49 1.90 60.98
N GLY A 630 61.24 0.81 61.07
CA GLY A 630 62.63 0.75 60.59
C GLY A 630 62.78 0.78 59.06
N VAL A 631 61.76 0.32 58.32
CA VAL A 631 61.69 0.45 56.86
C VAL A 631 61.18 1.83 56.49
N ALA A 632 60.18 2.34 57.22
CA ALA A 632 59.63 3.68 57.06
C ALA A 632 60.71 4.78 57.17
N ALA A 633 61.66 4.64 58.10
CA ALA A 633 62.78 5.58 58.25
C ALA A 633 63.72 5.66 57.02
N GLN A 634 63.67 4.68 56.12
CA GLN A 634 64.46 4.67 54.88
C GLN A 634 63.70 5.23 53.68
N LEU A 635 62.41 5.56 53.86
CA LEU A 635 61.61 6.25 52.86
C LEU A 635 61.87 7.74 52.99
N ASP A 636 62.51 8.32 51.99
CA ASP A 636 62.80 9.76 51.95
C ASP A 636 61.64 10.48 51.22
N PRO A 637 60.82 11.30 51.90
CA PRO A 637 59.69 11.98 51.26
C PRO A 637 60.12 12.91 50.13
N ALA A 638 61.32 13.51 50.20
CA ALA A 638 61.82 14.40 49.15
C ALA A 638 62.09 13.65 47.84
N LEU A 639 62.35 12.34 47.90
CA LEU A 639 62.53 11.48 46.73
C LEU A 639 61.21 10.86 46.23
N ASN A 640 60.09 11.10 46.93
CA ASN A 640 58.79 10.47 46.67
C ASN A 640 57.64 11.49 46.74
N ASP A 641 57.82 12.70 46.19
CA ASP A 641 56.78 13.73 46.07
C ASP A 641 56.08 14.12 47.39
N GLY A 642 56.82 14.12 48.51
CA GLY A 642 56.29 14.44 49.83
C GLY A 642 55.46 13.33 50.48
N LEU A 643 55.46 12.12 49.91
CA LEU A 643 54.74 10.98 50.46
C LEU A 643 55.40 10.47 51.74
N THR A 644 54.65 10.49 52.84
CA THR A 644 55.08 10.02 54.17
C THR A 644 54.60 8.59 54.43
N ALA A 645 55.31 7.85 55.29
CA ALA A 645 55.05 6.42 55.52
C ALA A 645 53.69 6.11 56.20
N ASP A 646 53.08 7.06 56.89
CA ASP A 646 51.73 6.96 57.44
C ASP A 646 50.64 6.94 56.34
N LYS A 647 50.97 7.43 55.15
CA LYS A 647 50.09 7.46 53.97
C LYS A 647 50.33 6.31 53.00
N VAL A 648 51.16 5.34 53.37
CA VAL A 648 51.56 4.20 52.52
C VAL A 648 51.09 2.92 53.17
N VAL A 649 50.37 2.07 52.44
CA VAL A 649 50.05 0.72 52.94
C VAL A 649 51.31 -0.14 52.93
N SER A 650 51.61 -0.78 54.05
CA SER A 650 52.85 -1.55 54.28
C SER A 650 53.12 -2.71 53.31
N ARG A 651 52.10 -3.23 52.62
CA ARG A 651 52.20 -4.31 51.62
C ARG A 651 51.87 -3.84 50.20
N SER A 652 51.92 -2.54 49.95
CA SER A 652 51.65 -1.98 48.62
C SER A 652 52.64 -2.48 47.56
N ASP A 653 52.18 -2.63 46.32
CA ASP A 653 53.01 -2.91 45.15
C ASP A 653 53.71 -1.66 44.60
N ARG A 654 53.43 -0.48 45.17
CA ARG A 654 53.99 0.79 44.77
C ARG A 654 55.51 0.75 44.85
N THR A 655 56.17 1.17 43.77
CA THR A 655 57.62 1.35 43.74
C THR A 655 57.93 2.73 44.29
N LEU A 656 58.71 2.78 45.37
CA LEU A 656 59.19 4.01 45.98
C LEU A 656 60.72 4.04 45.93
N VAL A 657 61.29 5.24 46.03
CA VAL A 657 62.73 5.46 46.10
C VAL A 657 63.16 5.47 47.55
N TRP A 658 64.19 4.70 47.87
CA TRP A 658 64.67 4.50 49.23
C TRP A 658 66.10 5.00 49.39
N ARG A 659 66.42 5.48 50.58
CA ARG A 659 67.76 5.93 50.96
C ARG A 659 68.25 5.11 52.16
N CYS A 660 69.46 4.56 52.06
CA CYS A 660 70.06 3.83 53.18
C CYS A 660 70.77 4.82 54.12
N PRO A 661 70.62 4.66 55.44
CA PRO A 661 71.39 5.45 56.41
C PRO A 661 72.91 5.23 56.33
N ALA A 662 73.36 4.08 55.80
CA ALA A 662 74.78 3.70 55.76
C ALA A 662 75.62 4.48 54.74
N GLY A 663 75.01 5.21 53.80
CA GLY A 663 75.73 5.98 52.79
C GLY A 663 74.79 6.92 52.03
N SER A 664 75.20 8.17 51.82
CA SER A 664 74.36 9.17 51.17
C SER A 664 74.09 8.88 49.68
N ASP A 665 74.95 8.09 49.04
CA ASP A 665 74.82 7.61 47.66
C ASP A 665 74.06 6.28 47.54
N HIS A 666 73.65 5.68 48.67
CA HIS A 666 72.89 4.43 48.70
C HIS A 666 71.40 4.68 48.43
N ILE A 667 71.08 5.04 47.19
CA ILE A 667 69.71 5.34 46.74
C ILE A 667 69.25 4.29 45.71
N TRP A 668 68.06 3.71 45.91
CA TRP A 668 67.51 2.71 44.99
C TRP A 668 65.98 2.68 44.95
N PRO A 669 65.37 2.39 43.80
CA PRO A 669 63.95 2.10 43.69
C PRO A 669 63.63 0.67 44.16
N ALA A 670 62.57 0.49 44.94
CA ALA A 670 62.03 -0.83 45.30
C ALA A 670 60.54 -0.76 45.65
N LYS A 671 59.81 -1.87 45.43
CA LYS A 671 58.40 -2.00 45.83
C LYS A 671 58.28 -2.05 47.36
N VAL A 672 57.25 -1.42 47.92
CA VAL A 672 57.02 -1.37 49.38
C VAL A 672 56.94 -2.78 49.98
N TYR A 673 56.16 -3.70 49.40
CA TYR A 673 56.10 -5.08 49.91
C TYR A 673 57.44 -5.82 49.86
N SER A 674 58.34 -5.49 48.91
CA SER A 674 59.66 -6.12 48.82
C SER A 674 60.59 -5.67 49.95
N ARG A 675 60.33 -4.50 50.53
CA ARG A 675 61.03 -3.97 51.70
C ARG A 675 60.49 -4.51 53.03
N THR A 676 59.19 -4.79 53.10
CA THR A 676 58.52 -5.21 54.34
C THR A 676 58.36 -6.73 54.47
N THR A 677 58.18 -7.44 53.36
CA THR A 677 57.91 -8.90 53.35
C THR A 677 59.13 -9.72 52.93
N ASN A 678 59.88 -9.28 51.90
CA ASN A 678 61.03 -10.03 51.38
C ASN A 678 62.37 -9.66 52.04
N GLY A 679 62.39 -8.66 52.93
CA GLY A 679 63.58 -8.25 53.67
C GLY A 679 64.74 -7.71 52.82
N LEU A 680 64.51 -7.33 51.56
CA LEU A 680 65.57 -6.84 50.67
C LEU A 680 66.05 -5.46 51.15
N GLY A 681 67.30 -5.44 51.64
CA GLY A 681 67.98 -4.24 52.12
C GLY A 681 68.64 -3.42 51.02
N CYS A 682 69.56 -2.53 51.41
CA CYS A 682 70.30 -1.70 50.48
C CYS A 682 71.21 -2.55 49.57
N PRO A 683 71.11 -2.45 48.23
CA PRO A 683 71.94 -3.22 47.30
C PRO A 683 73.43 -2.82 47.35
N CYS A 684 73.76 -1.60 47.76
CA CYS A 684 75.15 -1.17 47.95
C CYS A 684 75.78 -1.84 49.17
N CYS A 685 75.07 -1.89 50.31
CA CYS A 685 75.54 -2.58 51.52
C CYS A 685 75.68 -4.09 51.31
N ALA A 686 74.79 -4.69 50.52
CA ALA A 686 74.85 -6.10 50.18
C ALA A 686 75.94 -6.45 49.14
N GLY A 687 76.73 -5.47 48.67
CA GLY A 687 77.75 -5.69 47.65
C GLY A 687 77.18 -6.09 46.29
N MET A 688 75.92 -5.77 46.00
CA MET A 688 75.29 -6.04 44.70
C MET A 688 75.43 -4.85 43.74
N ARG A 689 75.66 -3.64 44.27
CA ARG A 689 75.86 -2.41 43.50
C ARG A 689 77.10 -1.66 43.97
N LEU A 690 77.90 -1.17 43.04
CA LEU A 690 79.07 -0.35 43.33
C LEU A 690 78.64 0.98 43.99
N SER A 691 79.34 1.35 45.05
CA SER A 691 79.28 2.61 45.78
C SER A 691 80.72 3.06 46.07
N ARG A 692 80.90 4.34 46.35
CA ARG A 692 82.19 4.90 46.79
C ARG A 692 82.78 4.16 47.99
N SER A 693 81.93 3.59 48.84
CA SER A 693 82.33 2.89 50.07
C SER A 693 82.71 1.42 49.87
N ASN A 694 82.40 0.81 48.71
CA ASN A 694 82.55 -0.63 48.50
C ASN A 694 83.40 -1.02 47.26
N SER A 695 84.08 -0.07 46.65
CA SER A 695 85.04 -0.31 45.57
C SER A 695 86.28 -1.07 46.07
N LEU A 696 87.04 -1.66 45.14
CA LEU A 696 88.29 -2.37 45.42
C LEU A 696 89.33 -1.41 45.99
N ALA A 697 89.43 -0.20 45.43
CA ALA A 697 90.26 0.88 45.97
C ALA A 697 89.89 1.21 47.42
N ALA A 698 88.60 1.43 47.70
CA ALA A 698 88.13 1.85 49.01
C ALA A 698 88.32 0.76 50.09
N ARG A 699 88.12 -0.52 49.73
CA ARG A 699 88.14 -1.61 50.71
C ARG A 699 89.48 -2.35 50.84
N PHE A 700 90.25 -2.45 49.76
CA PHE A 700 91.52 -3.20 49.74
C PHE A 700 92.59 -2.46 48.94
N PRO A 701 93.07 -1.29 49.43
CA PRO A 701 94.04 -0.45 48.71
C PRO A 701 95.34 -1.20 48.36
N GLU A 702 95.78 -2.12 49.24
CA GLU A 702 96.97 -2.94 49.02
C GLU A 702 96.83 -3.93 47.87
N VAL A 703 95.64 -4.52 47.70
CA VAL A 703 95.35 -5.41 46.57
C VAL A 703 95.13 -4.58 45.30
N ALA A 704 94.48 -3.43 45.43
CA ALA A 704 94.26 -2.48 44.34
C ALA A 704 95.57 -2.01 43.70
N ALA A 705 96.64 -1.81 44.48
CA ALA A 705 97.96 -1.40 43.99
C ALA A 705 98.65 -2.44 43.07
N GLU A 706 98.26 -3.73 43.15
CA GLU A 706 98.79 -4.79 42.28
C GLU A 706 98.04 -4.91 40.95
N LEU A 707 96.93 -4.19 40.81
CA LEU A 707 96.13 -4.15 39.60
C LEU A 707 96.70 -3.06 38.67
N ASP A 708 97.35 -3.48 37.58
CA ASP A 708 97.81 -2.55 36.55
C ASP A 708 96.66 -2.26 35.56
N PRO A 709 96.15 -1.01 35.46
CA PRO A 709 95.07 -0.67 34.54
C PRO A 709 95.45 -0.91 33.07
N ALA A 710 96.72 -0.77 32.68
CA ALA A 710 97.15 -0.99 31.30
C ALA A 710 97.00 -2.47 30.88
N LEU A 711 97.22 -3.40 31.82
CA LEU A 711 97.00 -4.84 31.59
C LEU A 711 95.52 -5.22 31.60
N ASN A 712 94.63 -4.33 32.06
CA ASN A 712 93.22 -4.60 32.33
C ASN A 712 92.27 -3.59 31.64
N GLY A 713 92.66 -3.10 30.46
CA GLY A 713 91.79 -2.29 29.60
C GLY A 713 91.41 -0.92 30.17
N GLY A 714 92.26 -0.33 31.01
CA GLY A 714 92.05 0.99 31.64
C GLY A 714 91.12 0.98 32.85
N CYS A 715 90.65 -0.19 33.30
CA CYS A 715 89.75 -0.30 34.44
C CYS A 715 90.51 0.01 35.75
N THR A 716 90.05 1.03 36.49
CA THR A 716 90.67 1.43 37.75
C THR A 716 90.02 0.72 38.95
N PRO A 717 90.75 0.54 40.07
CA PRO A 717 90.20 -0.13 41.25
C PRO A 717 88.94 0.53 41.87
N ASP A 718 88.71 1.83 41.66
CA ASP A 718 87.48 2.51 42.09
C ASP A 718 86.23 2.11 41.31
N GLN A 719 86.42 1.60 40.09
CA GLN A 719 85.35 1.13 39.21
C GLN A 719 85.02 -0.36 39.41
N ILE A 720 85.72 -1.02 40.33
CA ILE A 720 85.63 -2.45 40.56
C ILE A 720 85.05 -2.68 41.95
N LEU A 721 84.02 -3.50 42.04
CA LEU A 721 83.49 -3.92 43.34
C LEU A 721 84.47 -4.90 44.01
N ALA A 722 84.83 -4.66 45.27
CA ALA A 722 85.85 -5.46 45.98
C ALA A 722 85.55 -6.97 46.10
N GLY A 723 84.28 -7.36 46.05
CA GLY A 723 83.83 -8.75 46.14
C GLY A 723 83.53 -9.41 44.78
N THR A 724 83.90 -8.78 43.66
CA THR A 724 83.56 -9.32 42.34
C THR A 724 84.35 -10.58 42.00
N HIS A 725 83.69 -11.56 41.38
CA HIS A 725 84.36 -12.74 40.80
C HIS A 725 84.94 -12.47 39.41
N ARG A 726 84.83 -11.24 38.88
CA ARG A 726 85.52 -10.84 37.64
C ARG A 726 87.02 -11.05 37.80
N ARG A 727 87.64 -11.63 36.76
CA ARG A 727 89.06 -11.96 36.70
C ARG A 727 89.83 -10.79 36.11
N PHE A 728 90.97 -10.50 36.73
CA PHE A 728 91.91 -9.49 36.28
C PHE A 728 93.31 -10.09 36.28
N THR A 729 94.19 -9.50 35.47
CA THR A 729 95.61 -9.85 35.44
C THR A 729 96.34 -9.00 36.47
N TRP A 730 97.06 -9.67 37.35
CA TRP A 730 97.78 -9.08 38.48
C TRP A 730 99.28 -9.12 38.22
N ARG A 731 99.98 -8.09 38.68
CA ARG A 731 101.44 -8.02 38.65
C ARG A 731 102.00 -8.21 40.06
N CYS A 732 102.97 -9.10 40.21
CA CYS A 732 103.57 -9.37 41.51
C CYS A 732 104.41 -8.17 41.99
N ARG A 733 104.32 -7.85 43.28
CA ARG A 733 105.14 -6.81 43.91
C ARG A 733 106.60 -7.21 44.11
N THR A 734 106.87 -8.50 44.30
CA THR A 734 108.22 -9.01 44.58
C THR A 734 109.04 -9.19 43.32
N ASP A 735 108.41 -9.66 42.24
CA ASP A 735 109.03 -9.76 40.92
C ASP A 735 108.02 -9.34 39.84
N PRO A 736 108.18 -8.15 39.22
CA PRO A 736 107.28 -7.64 38.18
C PRO A 736 107.11 -8.57 36.97
N ALA A 737 108.02 -9.52 36.73
CA ALA A 737 107.89 -10.50 35.66
C ALA A 737 106.82 -11.56 35.94
N HIS A 738 106.48 -11.79 37.22
CA HIS A 738 105.43 -12.73 37.59
C HIS A 738 104.04 -12.12 37.38
N LEU A 739 103.37 -12.56 36.32
CA LEU A 739 101.98 -12.20 36.01
C LEU A 739 101.05 -13.38 36.22
N TRP A 740 99.87 -13.15 36.77
CA TRP A 740 98.84 -14.18 36.87
C TRP A 740 97.43 -13.60 36.83
N THR A 741 96.47 -14.39 36.34
CA THR A 741 95.08 -13.96 36.19
C THR A 741 94.17 -14.69 37.18
N THR A 742 93.57 -13.95 38.11
CA THR A 742 92.61 -14.48 39.10
C THR A 742 91.52 -13.46 39.42
N SER A 743 90.46 -13.87 40.14
CA SER A 743 89.35 -12.98 40.50
C SER A 743 89.69 -12.04 41.64
N VAL A 744 89.04 -10.86 41.67
CA VAL A 744 89.19 -9.91 42.79
C VAL A 744 88.77 -10.54 44.11
N ALA A 745 87.64 -11.25 44.13
CA ALA A 745 87.19 -11.98 45.31
C ALA A 745 88.25 -12.97 45.84
N ASN A 746 88.96 -13.68 44.97
CA ASN A 746 90.04 -14.58 45.40
C ASN A 746 91.26 -13.80 45.95
N ARG A 747 91.50 -12.59 45.45
CA ARG A 747 92.57 -11.72 45.97
C ARG A 747 92.22 -11.09 47.32
N THR A 748 90.95 -10.80 47.56
CA THR A 748 90.47 -10.08 48.76
C THR A 748 89.97 -11.02 49.86
N ALA A 749 89.78 -12.30 49.58
CA ALA A 749 89.40 -13.32 50.57
C ALA A 749 90.60 -13.74 51.42
N GLY A 750 90.88 -13.00 52.51
CA GLY A 750 91.54 -13.40 53.78
C GLY A 750 92.85 -14.22 53.82
N THR A 751 93.05 -15.22 52.95
CA THR A 751 94.23 -16.09 52.83
C THR A 751 95.05 -15.82 51.57
N GLY A 752 94.61 -14.87 50.73
CA GLY A 752 95.35 -14.25 49.63
C GLY A 752 96.42 -15.13 48.98
N HIS A 753 96.04 -15.98 48.03
CA HIS A 753 97.03 -16.70 47.21
C HIS A 753 97.84 -15.67 46.41
N GLY A 754 99.03 -15.37 46.92
CA GLY A 754 100.01 -14.51 46.27
C GLY A 754 100.51 -15.11 44.97
N CYS A 755 101.60 -14.56 44.43
CA CYS A 755 102.22 -15.08 43.21
C CYS A 755 102.45 -16.62 43.32
N PRO A 756 101.83 -17.45 42.46
CA PRO A 756 101.90 -18.90 42.57
C PRO A 756 103.33 -19.44 42.39
N THR A 757 104.20 -18.69 41.71
CA THR A 757 105.60 -19.07 41.49
C THR A 757 106.44 -19.03 42.77
N CYS A 758 106.04 -18.26 43.79
CA CYS A 758 106.88 -18.01 44.97
C CYS A 758 106.59 -18.91 46.19
N ALA A 759 105.69 -19.90 46.12
CA ALA A 759 105.25 -20.69 47.29
C ALA A 759 105.81 -22.15 47.32
N VAL A 760 106.22 -22.69 48.49
CA VAL A 760 106.85 -24.03 48.66
C VAL A 760 106.00 -25.02 49.50
N THR A 761 105.37 -26.07 48.90
CA THR A 761 104.72 -27.22 49.60
C THR A 761 104.70 -28.55 48.76
N GLY A 762 104.91 -29.78 49.33
CA GLY A 762 104.73 -31.13 48.68
C GLY A 762 105.83 -32.25 48.88
N PHE A 763 105.55 -33.55 48.64
CA PHE A 763 106.55 -34.68 48.59
C PHE A 763 107.39 -34.63 47.30
N ARG A 764 108.68 -34.96 47.37
CA ARG A 764 109.61 -34.94 46.23
C ARG A 764 110.30 -36.30 46.06
N PRO A 765 110.10 -37.00 44.93
CA PRO A 765 110.74 -38.30 44.66
C PRO A 765 112.27 -38.25 44.59
N THR A 766 112.85 -37.07 44.35
CA THR A 766 114.30 -36.88 44.19
C THR A 766 115.07 -36.73 45.50
N LEU A 767 114.42 -36.87 46.66
CA LEU A 767 115.03 -36.75 47.98
C LEU A 767 114.86 -38.07 48.75
N PRO A 768 115.75 -38.41 49.72
CA PRO A 768 115.59 -39.58 50.57
C PRO A 768 114.20 -39.63 51.21
N ALA A 769 113.64 -40.82 51.33
CA ALA A 769 112.28 -41.02 51.81
C ALA A 769 112.17 -42.25 52.71
N TYR A 770 111.06 -42.29 53.44
CA TYR A 770 110.71 -43.34 54.38
C TYR A 770 109.32 -43.85 54.04
N LEU A 771 109.13 -45.18 54.05
CA LEU A 771 107.83 -45.84 53.94
C LEU A 771 107.34 -46.17 55.35
N TYR A 772 106.11 -45.79 55.69
CA TYR A 772 105.54 -46.03 57.01
C TYR A 772 104.22 -46.81 56.91
N LEU A 773 103.98 -47.65 57.91
CA LEU A 773 102.72 -48.34 58.16
C LEU A 773 102.10 -47.81 59.46
N LEU A 774 100.84 -47.38 59.38
CA LEU A 774 100.08 -46.84 60.50
C LEU A 774 98.82 -47.67 60.73
N GLY A 775 98.37 -47.72 61.98
CA GLY A 775 97.10 -48.30 62.40
C GLY A 775 96.23 -47.28 63.14
N ARG A 776 94.91 -47.49 63.12
CA ARG A 776 93.97 -46.80 64.01
C ARG A 776 92.70 -47.62 64.21
N THR A 777 91.99 -47.36 65.30
CA THR A 777 90.60 -47.79 65.47
C THR A 777 89.70 -46.60 65.18
N TYR A 778 88.79 -46.73 64.22
CA TYR A 778 87.85 -45.67 63.84
C TYR A 778 86.45 -46.28 63.69
N GLU A 779 85.46 -45.73 64.39
CA GLU A 779 84.07 -46.22 64.39
C GLU A 779 83.92 -47.73 64.67
N GLY A 780 84.77 -48.28 65.55
CA GLY A 780 84.73 -49.70 65.95
C GLY A 780 85.41 -50.66 64.98
N GLN A 781 85.98 -50.18 63.87
CA GLN A 781 86.77 -50.97 62.93
C GLN A 781 88.26 -50.63 63.03
N GLU A 782 89.12 -51.62 62.89
CA GLU A 782 90.56 -51.41 62.78
C GLU A 782 90.94 -51.11 61.34
N GLN A 783 91.68 -50.02 61.13
CA GLN A 783 92.18 -49.59 59.84
C GLN A 783 93.70 -49.60 59.80
N ARG A 784 94.25 -49.85 58.62
CA ARG A 784 95.68 -49.74 58.30
C ARG A 784 95.90 -48.70 57.20
N LYS A 785 97.07 -48.07 57.21
CA LYS A 785 97.49 -47.05 56.23
C LYS A 785 98.98 -47.18 55.94
N ILE A 786 99.34 -47.25 54.66
CA ILE A 786 100.72 -47.15 54.22
C ILE A 786 100.96 -45.77 53.60
N GLY A 787 102.15 -45.20 53.72
CA GLY A 787 102.50 -43.99 52.99
C GLY A 787 103.98 -43.60 53.03
N ILE A 788 104.35 -42.58 52.24
CA ILE A 788 105.74 -42.09 52.12
C ILE A 788 105.95 -40.65 52.60
N THR A 789 107.19 -40.30 52.93
CA THR A 789 107.58 -38.93 53.27
C THR A 789 109.08 -38.67 53.17
N ASN A 790 109.48 -37.44 52.79
CA ASN A 790 110.87 -36.98 52.92
C ASN A 790 111.20 -36.41 54.32
N VAL A 791 110.19 -36.23 55.20
CA VAL A 791 110.33 -35.57 56.52
C VAL A 791 109.50 -36.29 57.59
N PRO A 792 109.92 -37.50 58.04
CA PRO A 792 109.10 -38.39 58.87
C PRO A 792 108.63 -37.77 60.17
N ALA A 793 109.48 -37.04 60.89
CA ALA A 793 109.11 -36.43 62.17
C ALA A 793 107.93 -35.44 62.05
N ALA A 794 107.94 -34.57 61.04
CA ALA A 794 106.89 -33.58 60.82
C ALA A 794 105.59 -34.24 60.31
N ARG A 795 105.71 -35.19 59.39
CA ARG A 795 104.56 -35.91 58.81
C ARG A 795 103.85 -36.76 59.86
N LEU A 796 104.58 -37.56 60.64
CA LEU A 796 104.01 -38.42 61.68
C LEU A 796 103.39 -37.61 62.83
N LYS A 797 104.01 -36.48 63.22
CA LYS A 797 103.41 -35.55 64.21
C LYS A 797 102.08 -34.98 63.73
N LYS A 798 101.93 -34.69 62.43
CA LYS A 798 100.66 -34.23 61.85
C LYS A 798 99.62 -35.35 61.86
N LEU A 799 99.98 -36.56 61.45
CA LEU A 799 99.05 -37.70 61.32
C LEU A 799 98.55 -38.21 62.69
N ARG A 800 99.39 -38.16 63.74
CA ARG A 800 98.97 -38.47 65.11
C ARG A 800 97.79 -37.64 65.61
N ARG A 801 97.67 -36.37 65.18
CA ARG A 801 96.53 -35.51 65.54
C ARG A 801 95.19 -36.01 65.00
N PHE A 802 95.22 -36.93 64.03
CA PHE A 802 94.05 -37.56 63.40
C PHE A 802 93.88 -39.02 63.83
N GLY A 803 94.50 -39.44 64.94
CA GLY A 803 94.33 -40.77 65.52
C GLY A 803 95.17 -41.87 64.87
N TRP A 804 96.06 -41.55 63.92
CA TRP A 804 96.96 -42.54 63.32
C TRP A 804 98.16 -42.85 64.23
N MET A 805 98.37 -44.12 64.53
CA MET A 805 99.46 -44.63 65.34
C MET A 805 100.48 -45.35 64.46
N LEU A 806 101.77 -45.11 64.69
CA LEU A 806 102.85 -45.78 63.95
C LEU A 806 102.90 -47.26 64.36
N ILE A 807 102.80 -48.15 63.37
CA ILE A 807 103.08 -49.58 63.52
C ILE A 807 104.56 -49.80 63.23
N GLU A 808 105.00 -49.39 62.05
CA GLU A 808 106.37 -49.57 61.61
C GLU A 808 106.78 -48.48 60.59
N ILE A 809 108.06 -48.14 60.55
CA ILE A 809 108.65 -47.28 59.52
C ILE A 809 109.92 -47.94 59.02
N SER A 810 110.15 -47.90 57.71
CA SER A 810 111.35 -48.43 57.09
C SER A 810 112.58 -47.60 57.49
N ASP A 811 113.76 -48.17 57.29
CA ASP A 811 114.97 -47.37 57.15
C ASP A 811 114.87 -46.43 55.94
N GLU A 812 115.78 -45.45 55.89
CA GLU A 812 115.86 -44.50 54.78
C GLU A 812 116.12 -45.23 53.45
N MET A 813 115.35 -44.87 52.43
CA MET A 813 115.50 -45.40 51.07
C MET A 813 115.42 -44.29 50.02
N ASP A 814 115.74 -44.64 48.78
CA ASP A 814 115.56 -43.74 47.64
C ASP A 814 114.10 -43.30 47.50
N GLY A 815 113.87 -42.00 47.25
CA GLY A 815 112.53 -41.41 47.17
C GLY A 815 111.70 -41.91 46.00
N GLY A 816 112.36 -42.25 44.88
CA GLY A 816 111.72 -42.91 43.75
C GLY A 816 111.30 -44.33 44.13
N ARG A 817 112.18 -45.09 44.80
CA ARG A 817 111.87 -46.44 45.26
C ARG A 817 110.73 -46.49 46.28
N ALA A 818 110.71 -45.57 47.25
CA ALA A 818 109.62 -45.46 48.22
C ALA A 818 108.29 -45.19 47.51
N TYR A 819 108.28 -44.28 46.54
CA TYR A 819 107.10 -43.98 45.73
C TYR A 819 106.64 -45.19 44.93
N GLU A 820 107.54 -45.93 44.29
CA GLU A 820 107.20 -47.16 43.56
C GLU A 820 106.54 -48.22 44.46
N LEU A 821 107.09 -48.48 45.64
CA LEU A 821 106.58 -49.46 46.60
C LEU A 821 105.20 -49.06 47.14
N GLU A 822 105.02 -47.80 47.52
CA GLU A 822 103.72 -47.27 47.96
C GLU A 822 102.69 -47.38 46.84
N GLN A 823 103.03 -46.95 45.62
CA GLN A 823 102.11 -47.05 44.49
C GLN A 823 101.80 -48.49 44.10
N ALA A 824 102.76 -49.43 44.21
CA ALA A 824 102.51 -50.86 43.98
C ALA A 824 101.50 -51.42 44.99
N PHE A 825 101.69 -51.14 46.28
CA PHE A 825 100.75 -51.57 47.33
C PHE A 825 99.36 -50.95 47.14
N LEU A 826 99.28 -49.65 46.88
CA LEU A 826 98.02 -48.94 46.69
C LEU A 826 97.26 -49.38 45.42
N ARG A 827 97.98 -49.76 44.36
CA ARG A 827 97.38 -50.41 43.18
C ARG A 827 96.85 -51.80 43.51
N GLY A 828 97.59 -52.58 44.30
CA GLY A 828 97.15 -53.86 44.85
C GLY A 828 95.81 -53.76 45.58
N LEU A 829 95.71 -52.85 46.55
CA LEU A 829 94.48 -52.59 47.28
C LEU A 829 93.33 -52.15 46.36
N LEU A 830 93.61 -51.29 45.37
CA LEU A 830 92.60 -50.83 44.41
C LEU A 830 92.08 -51.97 43.53
N SER A 831 92.97 -52.86 43.06
CA SER A 831 92.61 -54.00 42.21
C SER A 831 91.69 -55.00 42.92
N ARG A 832 91.78 -55.08 44.25
CA ARG A 832 90.94 -55.95 45.10
C ARG A 832 89.71 -55.24 45.69
N GLY A 833 89.49 -53.98 45.34
CA GLY A 833 88.39 -53.18 45.88
C GLY A 833 88.52 -52.80 47.36
N LEU A 834 89.68 -53.07 47.98
CA LEU A 834 89.98 -52.78 49.39
C LEU A 834 90.30 -51.30 49.63
N ARG A 835 90.53 -50.55 48.55
CA ARG A 835 90.78 -49.11 48.58
C ARG A 835 89.51 -48.34 48.22
N ARG A 836 89.01 -47.50 49.14
CA ARG A 836 87.85 -46.65 48.89
C ARG A 836 88.16 -45.56 47.84
N THR A 837 87.30 -45.41 46.83
CA THR A 837 87.38 -44.36 45.79
C THR A 837 86.71 -43.06 46.24
N ARG A 838 87.09 -41.92 45.63
CA ARG A 838 86.56 -40.58 45.96
C ARG A 838 85.06 -40.49 45.65
N SER A 839 84.21 -40.66 46.66
CA SER A 839 82.78 -40.31 46.58
C SER A 839 82.55 -38.88 47.08
N SER A 840 81.72 -38.11 46.37
CA SER A 840 81.39 -36.71 46.63
C SER A 840 80.49 -36.47 47.84
N LEU A 841 80.04 -37.54 48.52
CA LEU A 841 78.96 -37.50 49.52
C LEU A 841 79.40 -37.64 50.99
N VAL A 842 80.71 -37.66 51.29
CA VAL A 842 81.21 -37.69 52.68
C VAL A 842 81.78 -36.32 53.09
N VAL A 843 81.18 -35.75 54.14
CA VAL A 843 81.29 -34.34 54.56
C VAL A 843 82.35 -34.11 55.65
N ASP A 844 82.85 -35.17 56.29
CA ASP A 844 83.93 -35.05 57.29
C ASP A 844 85.21 -35.72 56.76
N ARG A 845 86.14 -34.89 56.26
CA ARG A 845 87.34 -35.34 55.54
C ARG A 845 88.57 -35.13 56.41
N GLN A 846 89.20 -36.22 56.82
CA GLN A 846 90.48 -36.19 57.53
C GLN A 846 91.64 -36.60 56.60
N ASP A 847 92.81 -35.98 56.81
CA ASP A 847 93.98 -36.11 55.95
C ASP A 847 94.47 -37.58 55.89
N GLY A 848 94.65 -38.14 54.69
CA GLY A 848 95.14 -39.51 54.49
C GLY A 848 94.10 -40.62 54.22
N TYR A 849 92.81 -40.28 54.08
CA TYR A 849 91.68 -41.21 53.88
C TYR A 849 91.74 -42.07 52.60
N THR A 850 92.35 -41.56 51.52
CA THR A 850 92.42 -42.27 50.21
C THR A 850 93.49 -43.36 50.14
N GLU A 851 94.21 -43.63 51.22
CA GLU A 851 95.40 -44.49 51.30
C GLU A 851 95.28 -45.50 52.46
N ALA A 852 94.06 -45.74 52.95
CA ALA A 852 93.76 -46.64 54.08
C ALA A 852 92.83 -47.79 53.67
N TRP A 853 92.89 -48.91 54.39
CA TRP A 853 92.01 -50.09 54.25
C TRP A 853 91.60 -50.65 55.61
N GLU A 854 90.56 -51.48 55.67
CA GLU A 854 90.12 -52.16 56.90
C GLU A 854 91.02 -53.37 57.18
N TYR A 855 91.55 -53.48 58.40
CA TYR A 855 92.45 -54.55 58.84
C TYR A 855 91.84 -55.94 58.66
N GLY A 856 90.53 -56.08 58.92
CA GLY A 856 89.83 -57.36 58.77
C GLY A 856 89.77 -57.89 57.33
N GLU A 857 89.92 -57.03 56.32
CA GLU A 857 89.91 -57.45 54.90
C GLU A 857 91.30 -57.83 54.39
N LEU A 858 92.35 -57.26 54.98
CA LEU A 858 93.74 -57.61 54.70
C LEU A 858 94.61 -57.36 55.95
N PRO A 859 94.81 -58.38 56.80
CA PRO A 859 95.53 -58.24 58.05
C PRO A 859 97.03 -58.17 57.79
N ILE A 860 97.56 -56.95 57.83
CA ILE A 860 98.99 -56.62 57.67
C ILE A 860 99.44 -55.98 58.98
N ASP A 861 100.40 -56.62 59.65
CA ASP A 861 100.89 -56.19 60.95
C ASP A 861 102.35 -55.71 60.92
N SER A 862 103.02 -55.84 59.78
CA SER A 862 104.37 -55.32 59.53
C SER A 862 104.55 -54.82 58.08
N LEU A 863 105.57 -54.00 57.84
CA LEU A 863 106.00 -53.63 56.48
C LEU A 863 106.50 -54.87 55.70
N ASP A 864 107.03 -55.87 56.39
CA ASP A 864 107.44 -57.15 55.79
C ASP A 864 106.25 -57.97 55.26
N ASP A 865 105.11 -57.95 55.96
CA ASP A 865 103.86 -58.51 55.45
C ASP A 865 103.37 -57.71 54.23
N ALA A 866 103.51 -56.38 54.26
CA ALA A 866 103.19 -55.54 53.12
C ALA A 866 104.10 -55.82 51.91
N PHE A 867 105.39 -56.11 52.13
CA PHE A 867 106.33 -56.49 51.07
C PHE A 867 106.04 -57.88 50.50
N ARG A 868 105.74 -58.87 51.34
CA ARG A 868 105.28 -60.20 50.88
C ARG A 868 104.00 -60.09 50.07
N GLU A 869 103.09 -59.21 50.47
CA GLU A 869 101.88 -58.95 49.70
C GLU A 869 102.16 -58.27 48.36
N ILE A 870 103.11 -57.33 48.30
CA ILE A 870 103.59 -56.74 47.04
C ILE A 870 104.22 -57.82 46.15
N ALA A 871 105.07 -58.70 46.69
CA ALA A 871 105.67 -59.80 45.93
C ALA A 871 104.61 -60.76 45.36
N ARG A 872 103.58 -61.09 46.16
CA ARG A 872 102.45 -61.91 45.72
C ARG A 872 101.60 -61.25 44.64
N LEU A 873 101.41 -59.93 44.73
CA LEU A 873 100.72 -59.12 43.72
C LEU A 873 101.54 -58.94 42.43
N LEU A 874 102.87 -59.10 42.50
CA LEU A 874 103.78 -59.05 41.37
C LEU A 874 103.99 -60.43 40.69
N GLY A 875 103.48 -61.53 41.27
CA GLY A 875 103.36 -62.84 40.60
C GLY A 875 104.59 -63.74 40.69
N GLU A 876 105.32 -63.75 41.81
CA GLU A 876 106.51 -64.58 42.02
C GLU A 876 106.23 -65.72 43.04
N ASP A 877 105.51 -66.76 42.62
CA ASP A 877 105.48 -68.09 43.27
C ASP A 877 105.36 -69.17 42.15
N GLN A 878 106.35 -70.08 42.09
CA GLN A 878 106.63 -71.12 41.07
C GLN A 878 107.13 -70.59 39.69
N ALA A 879 108.31 -70.93 39.14
CA ALA A 879 109.27 -71.97 39.46
C ALA A 879 110.64 -71.59 38.85
N CYS A 880 111.72 -71.83 39.58
CA CYS A 880 113.03 -72.06 38.98
C CYS A 880 113.05 -73.52 38.50
N GLU A 881 112.41 -73.79 37.37
CA GLU A 881 112.65 -74.95 36.51
C GLU A 881 112.71 -74.47 35.05
N ASP A 882 113.95 -74.40 34.57
CA ASP A 882 114.42 -74.57 33.20
C ASP A 882 113.88 -73.68 32.06
N ALA A 883 114.69 -72.67 31.74
CA ALA A 883 114.79 -72.10 30.40
C ALA A 883 115.69 -72.97 29.52
N GLY A 884 115.08 -73.67 28.55
CA GLY A 884 115.78 -74.41 27.50
C GLY A 884 115.21 -74.13 26.11
N ALA A 885 116.05 -73.57 25.24
CA ALA A 885 115.95 -73.55 23.77
C ALA A 885 114.94 -72.55 23.14
N ARG A 886 115.42 -71.40 22.65
CA ARG A 886 116.04 -71.14 21.32
C ARG A 886 115.02 -71.04 20.18
N THR A 887 115.03 -69.89 19.51
CA THR A 887 114.83 -69.80 18.07
C THR A 887 116.15 -69.33 17.42
N GLY A 888 116.81 -70.22 16.68
CA GLY A 888 117.71 -69.85 15.57
C GLY A 888 116.86 -69.78 14.29
N SER A 889 117.25 -69.20 13.16
CA SER A 889 118.54 -68.80 12.57
C SER A 889 118.21 -67.99 11.29
N GLY A 890 119.06 -67.18 10.66
CA GLY A 890 120.47 -66.89 10.87
C GLY A 890 121.04 -66.01 9.74
N ALA A 891 122.21 -65.43 10.00
CA ALA A 891 123.35 -65.22 9.10
C ALA A 891 124.55 -64.90 10.00
#